data_AF-A0A941E4S7-F1
#
_entry.id   AF-A0A941E4S7-F1
#
_cell.length_a   1.000
_cell.length_b   1.000
_cell.length_c   1.000
_cell.angle_alpha   90.00
_cell.angle_beta   90.00
_cell.angle_gamma   90.00
#
_symmetry.space_group_name_H-M   'P 1'
#
loop_
_entity.id
_entity.type
_entity.pdbx_description
1 polymer ?
#
loop_
_entity_poly.entity_id
_entity_poly.type
_entity_poly.pdbx_seq_one_letter_code
_entity_poly.pdbx_strand_id
1 'polypeptide(L)'
;MSTHSRPGLLPGGRSRPGWRAISLFFSLLAALLGLQLAPAHANVIGNTLYAPSSSTEGMAYVRMIRLAHSGGSNGTLLATFEHWNTDGTQSDYIIKQSTSDGASWSTLSTVAGDTFSYQPFLFEYPQQLGNYPAGTLLLVGATLPANRAGVSFREWRSFDHGATWSSVGVIQTSPGADGDGIWEPFVGLDNAGNMVMYFSDERQNATYSQFLGHMISTDGGDTWSANLDGSTKFAPGEVKDVASTIQADRPGMVTIAKIVPTGQYVMTYELCGPANCSVHYKTSSDGDTWGSGPTDTGTMAETSDGRYLEGTPVLAWSPKGGPDGELLLSGHSEVRSAGGTPESGEVVLVNTNSGSGSWSWMPSPIAVPTAGGNSSQCGLNYDPDLLVSADGTAVRYSAAGAAGPYNCEELTGSANAGVLPDTADFTNGDGGWDQYGGSFSTSGGVYGETAGGTGGNKSVTGSTGWTDYDVAGDVRLNSVGANGNAGFLVRTTDPTTGTDNEDAYYVGVTSSSVVVGKEAYGWTQLASTPIPGGLATGSWYHLTIGVTGCDVTVQGEPTGTNSNPVYLHLNDCSFSQGSVGVRDYDATASWENIHITKAGAITGPGSTGECVDDNKNTDANGNAVQLWQCNGVPGQQWSVLADGTIRAYGKCLDIVGDGTANFSKVELWDCNGVGGQQWVPRSDGSLYNPQSGRCLDDPSGVTTEGTQLQIYDCNGLWTQQWAMPS
;
A
#
# COMPACT_ATOMS: atom_id res chain seq x y z
N MET A 1 22.54 -89.19 -1.79
CA MET A 1 23.99 -89.43 -1.71
C MET A 1 24.71 -88.25 -2.34
N SER A 2 25.61 -87.66 -1.56
CA SER A 2 26.75 -86.81 -1.90
C SER A 2 27.36 -87.10 -3.29
N THR A 3 28.09 -86.23 -4.02
CA THR A 3 28.67 -84.89 -3.83
C THR A 3 29.54 -84.63 -5.09
N HIS A 4 29.75 -83.36 -5.45
CA HIS A 4 31.04 -82.77 -5.91
C HIS A 4 31.65 -83.21 -7.27
N SER A 5 32.36 -82.40 -8.07
CA SER A 5 32.83 -81.00 -8.00
C SER A 5 33.60 -80.59 -9.28
N ARG A 6 33.37 -79.33 -9.76
CA ARG A 6 34.28 -78.35 -10.42
C ARG A 6 35.04 -78.72 -11.75
N PRO A 7 35.65 -77.76 -12.50
CA PRO A 7 35.20 -76.40 -12.92
C PRO A 7 35.60 -76.02 -14.40
N GLY A 8 35.09 -74.89 -14.93
CA GLY A 8 35.91 -73.93 -15.71
C GLY A 8 35.64 -73.71 -17.23
N LEU A 9 35.49 -72.41 -17.57
CA LEU A 9 35.77 -71.67 -18.83
C LEU A 9 34.65 -71.43 -19.88
N LEU A 10 34.37 -70.14 -20.07
CA LEU A 10 33.65 -69.45 -21.18
C LEU A 10 34.49 -69.50 -22.49
N PRO A 11 33.95 -69.35 -23.73
CA PRO A 11 33.25 -68.11 -24.17
C PRO A 11 32.16 -68.25 -25.26
N GLY A 12 31.49 -67.12 -25.56
CA GLY A 12 30.79 -66.92 -26.85
C GLY A 12 29.38 -66.36 -26.71
N GLY A 13 29.22 -65.04 -26.96
CA GLY A 13 27.93 -64.37 -26.90
C GLY A 13 27.06 -64.54 -28.14
N ARG A 14 25.73 -64.36 -27.97
CA ARG A 14 24.90 -63.45 -28.76
C ARG A 14 23.45 -63.42 -28.24
N SER A 15 22.86 -62.22 -28.41
CA SER A 15 21.44 -61.85 -28.46
C SER A 15 20.54 -62.01 -27.22
N ARG A 16 20.28 -60.84 -26.58
CA ARG A 16 19.07 -60.45 -25.85
C ARG A 16 17.86 -60.28 -26.81
N PRO A 17 16.61 -59.96 -26.37
CA PRO A 17 16.08 -59.84 -25.00
C PRO A 17 14.70 -60.52 -24.77
N GLY A 18 14.29 -60.67 -23.52
CA GLY A 18 12.90 -60.97 -23.14
C GLY A 18 12.64 -60.55 -21.69
N TRP A 19 11.67 -59.65 -21.50
CA TRP A 19 11.28 -58.97 -20.26
C TRP A 19 11.10 -59.86 -19.02
N ARG A 20 11.49 -59.34 -17.85
CA ARG A 20 10.58 -58.92 -16.76
C ARG A 20 11.36 -58.33 -15.58
N ALA A 21 10.68 -57.40 -14.91
CA ALA A 21 11.11 -56.48 -13.87
C ALA A 21 11.74 -57.11 -12.62
N ILE A 22 12.64 -56.37 -11.96
CA ILE A 22 12.77 -56.29 -10.49
C ILE A 22 13.23 -54.85 -10.16
N SER A 23 12.51 -54.28 -9.20
CA SER A 23 12.59 -52.94 -8.64
C SER A 23 13.95 -52.60 -8.03
N LEU A 24 14.41 -51.35 -8.24
CA LEU A 24 15.37 -50.67 -7.38
C LEU A 24 14.82 -49.27 -7.10
N PHE A 25 14.49 -49.04 -5.84
CA PHE A 25 14.16 -47.74 -5.26
C PHE A 25 15.36 -46.80 -5.40
N PHE A 26 15.23 -45.77 -6.24
CA PHE A 26 16.00 -44.54 -6.11
C PHE A 26 15.04 -43.47 -5.62
N SER A 27 15.14 -43.14 -4.33
CA SER A 27 14.56 -41.94 -3.76
C SER A 27 15.40 -40.75 -4.25
N LEU A 28 15.01 -40.15 -5.38
CA LEU A 28 15.48 -38.81 -5.73
C LEU A 28 14.40 -37.81 -5.32
N LEU A 29 14.75 -37.03 -4.30
CA LEU A 29 14.04 -35.88 -3.78
C LEU A 29 13.87 -34.88 -4.93
N ALA A 30 12.67 -34.80 -5.52
CA ALA A 30 12.29 -33.66 -6.33
C ALA A 30 11.97 -32.52 -5.35
N ALA A 31 12.99 -31.73 -5.01
CA ALA A 31 12.77 -30.38 -4.52
C ALA A 31 12.22 -29.57 -5.70
N LEU A 32 10.90 -29.68 -5.95
CA LEU A 32 10.19 -28.61 -6.61
C LEU A 32 10.30 -27.41 -5.68
N LEU A 33 11.17 -26.45 -6.02
CA LEU A 33 10.89 -25.07 -5.70
C LEU A 33 9.56 -24.76 -6.39
N GLY A 34 8.45 -25.00 -5.69
CA GLY A 34 7.29 -24.17 -5.91
C GLY A 34 7.76 -22.76 -5.66
N LEU A 35 7.77 -21.90 -6.68
CA LEU A 35 7.55 -20.49 -6.41
C LEU A 35 6.22 -20.46 -5.65
N GLN A 36 6.30 -20.39 -4.32
CA GLN A 36 5.23 -19.78 -3.57
C GLN A 36 5.19 -18.36 -4.11
N LEU A 37 4.21 -18.08 -4.96
CA LEU A 37 3.66 -16.73 -4.99
C LEU A 37 3.48 -16.36 -3.51
N ALA A 38 4.08 -15.24 -3.09
CA ALA A 38 3.78 -14.71 -1.78
C ALA A 38 2.24 -14.72 -1.67
N PRO A 39 1.67 -15.33 -0.61
CA PRO A 39 0.23 -15.28 -0.44
C PRO A 39 -0.17 -13.81 -0.54
N ALA A 40 -1.26 -13.52 -1.26
CA ALA A 40 -1.86 -12.20 -1.24
C ALA A 40 -1.94 -11.75 0.23
N HIS A 41 -1.42 -10.55 0.51
CA HIS A 41 -1.51 -9.98 1.85
C HIS A 41 -3.00 -9.84 2.17
N ALA A 42 -3.49 -10.69 3.07
CA ALA A 42 -4.89 -10.58 3.48
C ALA A 42 -5.05 -9.33 4.36
N ASN A 43 -6.12 -8.58 4.13
CA ASN A 43 -6.46 -7.44 5.00
C ASN A 43 -6.63 -7.95 6.42
N VAL A 44 -5.92 -7.38 7.40
CA VAL A 44 -6.02 -7.80 8.79
C VAL A 44 -6.50 -6.63 9.62
N ILE A 45 -7.63 -6.80 10.30
CA ILE A 45 -8.20 -5.76 11.17
C ILE A 45 -7.82 -6.01 12.63
N GLY A 46 -7.40 -4.95 13.31
CA GLY A 46 -7.62 -4.80 14.76
C GLY A 46 -6.90 -5.82 15.65
N ASN A 47 -5.66 -6.20 15.34
CA ASN A 47 -4.87 -7.00 16.28
C ASN A 47 -4.30 -6.13 17.39
N THR A 48 -4.57 -6.51 18.63
CA THR A 48 -3.98 -5.87 19.81
C THR A 48 -2.44 -5.99 19.78
N LEU A 49 -1.77 -4.85 19.62
CA LEU A 49 -0.33 -4.71 19.85
C LEU A 49 -0.06 -4.62 21.35
N TYR A 50 -0.87 -3.84 22.06
CA TYR A 50 -0.78 -3.70 23.51
C TYR A 50 -2.11 -3.31 24.14
N ALA A 51 -2.42 -3.87 25.31
CA ALA A 51 -3.53 -3.42 26.15
C ALA A 51 -2.97 -3.18 27.56
N PRO A 52 -3.31 -2.05 28.21
CA PRO A 52 -2.96 -1.80 29.60
C PRO A 52 -3.38 -2.95 30.51
N SER A 53 -2.56 -3.23 31.51
CA SER A 53 -2.77 -4.30 32.49
C SER A 53 -3.52 -3.83 33.74
N SER A 54 -3.68 -2.51 33.90
CA SER A 54 -4.38 -1.89 35.02
C SER A 54 -5.02 -0.56 34.62
N SER A 55 -5.88 -0.01 35.47
CA SER A 55 -6.50 1.30 35.25
C SER A 55 -5.56 2.48 35.51
N THR A 56 -4.36 2.25 36.06
CA THR A 56 -3.37 3.30 36.33
C THR A 56 -2.38 3.45 35.18
N GLU A 57 -2.41 2.54 34.23
CA GLU A 57 -1.49 2.44 33.11
C GLU A 57 -2.07 3.11 31.86
N GLY A 58 -1.21 3.75 31.06
CA GLY A 58 -1.58 4.32 29.78
C GLY A 58 -0.46 4.19 28.74
N MET A 59 -0.83 4.38 27.47
CA MET A 59 0.09 4.28 26.35
C MET A 59 -0.27 5.24 25.20
N ALA A 60 0.73 5.59 24.39
CA ALA A 60 0.62 6.45 23.20
C ALA A 60 1.89 6.33 22.32
N TYR A 61 1.94 7.04 21.19
CA TYR A 61 3.17 7.29 20.43
C TYR A 61 3.90 6.01 20.02
N VAL A 62 3.23 5.16 19.23
CA VAL A 62 3.79 3.89 18.79
C VAL A 62 4.86 4.12 17.74
N ARG A 63 5.97 3.37 17.81
CA ARG A 63 6.92 3.27 16.70
C ARG A 63 7.22 1.82 16.40
N MET A 64 7.05 1.43 15.14
CA MET A 64 7.26 0.11 14.59
C MET A 64 8.47 0.11 13.65
N ILE A 65 9.18 -1.02 13.61
CA ILE A 65 10.26 -1.25 12.65
C ILE A 65 10.22 -2.69 12.16
N ARG A 66 10.53 -2.90 10.87
CA ARG A 66 10.79 -4.22 10.29
C ARG A 66 12.29 -4.43 10.19
N LEU A 67 12.81 -5.48 10.82
CA LEU A 67 14.23 -5.80 10.76
C LEU A 67 14.62 -6.24 9.34
N ALA A 68 15.65 -5.63 8.77
CA ALA A 68 16.18 -5.90 7.44
C ALA A 68 17.67 -6.27 7.45
N HIS A 69 18.40 -5.99 8.53
CA HIS A 69 19.84 -6.19 8.64
C HIS A 69 20.24 -7.10 9.80
N SER A 70 19.29 -7.92 10.28
CA SER A 70 19.38 -8.79 11.45
C SER A 70 19.51 -10.28 11.09
N GLY A 71 20.00 -10.59 9.89
CA GLY A 71 20.26 -11.96 9.44
C GLY A 71 19.01 -12.85 9.47
N GLY A 72 19.03 -13.90 10.29
CA GLY A 72 17.91 -14.85 10.40
C GLY A 72 16.63 -14.25 10.99
N SER A 73 16.71 -13.07 11.61
CA SER A 73 15.55 -12.34 12.14
C SER A 73 14.95 -11.33 11.16
N ASN A 74 15.47 -11.23 9.93
CA ASN A 74 14.90 -10.36 8.91
C ASN A 74 13.41 -10.64 8.68
N GLY A 75 12.63 -9.57 8.54
CA GLY A 75 11.17 -9.61 8.43
C GLY A 75 10.43 -9.58 9.78
N THR A 76 11.11 -9.81 10.91
CA THR A 76 10.53 -9.64 12.24
C THR A 76 10.14 -8.19 12.47
N LEU A 77 8.94 -7.97 13.03
CA LEU A 77 8.50 -6.65 13.46
C LEU A 77 8.85 -6.44 14.92
N LEU A 78 9.38 -5.26 15.23
CA LEU A 78 9.47 -4.75 16.59
C LEU A 78 8.59 -3.50 16.72
N ALA A 79 8.03 -3.29 17.90
CA ALA A 79 7.32 -2.06 18.22
C ALA A 79 7.59 -1.61 19.65
N THR A 80 7.51 -0.31 19.89
CA THR A 80 7.54 0.29 21.22
C THR A 80 6.61 1.50 21.26
N PHE A 81 6.38 2.06 22.44
CA PHE A 81 5.43 3.15 22.66
C PHE A 81 5.74 3.88 23.97
N GLU A 82 5.18 5.07 24.13
CA GLU A 82 5.08 5.71 25.43
C GLU A 82 4.25 4.83 26.35
N HIS A 83 4.76 4.62 27.56
CA HIS A 83 4.08 3.84 28.58
C HIS A 83 4.29 4.51 29.93
N TRP A 84 3.19 4.81 30.61
CA TRP A 84 3.22 5.50 31.89
C TRP A 84 2.27 4.88 32.90
N ASN A 85 2.61 5.14 34.16
CA ASN A 85 1.83 4.69 35.30
C ASN A 85 1.49 5.90 36.18
N THR A 86 0.20 6.10 36.43
CA THR A 86 -0.32 7.17 37.28
C THR A 86 -0.16 6.88 38.78
N ASP A 87 0.24 5.67 39.15
CA ASP A 87 0.54 5.26 40.53
C ASP A 87 1.99 5.54 40.96
N GLY A 88 2.80 6.11 40.07
CA GLY A 88 4.21 6.44 40.33
C GLY A 88 5.18 5.28 40.09
N THR A 89 4.71 4.14 39.57
CA THR A 89 5.59 3.12 38.97
C THR A 89 6.39 3.72 37.81
N GLN A 90 7.64 3.31 37.66
CA GLN A 90 8.53 3.83 36.61
C GLN A 90 7.92 3.63 35.21
N SER A 91 8.17 4.61 34.33
CA SER A 91 7.85 4.52 32.91
C SER A 91 8.96 3.79 32.16
N ASP A 92 8.62 2.65 31.58
CA ASP A 92 9.53 1.82 30.78
C ASP A 92 9.12 1.77 29.32
N TYR A 93 10.09 1.62 28.41
CA TYR A 93 9.82 1.31 27.02
C TYR A 93 9.66 -0.21 26.86
N ILE A 94 8.44 -0.67 26.61
CA ILE A 94 8.14 -2.08 26.33
C ILE A 94 8.48 -2.35 24.86
N ILE A 95 9.24 -3.41 24.60
CA ILE A 95 9.55 -3.86 23.24
C ILE A 95 8.65 -5.04 22.89
N LYS A 96 7.73 -4.81 21.96
CA LYS A 96 6.87 -5.85 21.38
C LYS A 96 7.53 -6.45 20.16
N GLN A 97 7.25 -7.72 19.89
CA GLN A 97 7.73 -8.45 18.73
C GLN A 97 6.58 -9.19 18.04
N SER A 98 6.62 -9.19 16.70
CA SER A 98 5.84 -10.09 15.85
C SER A 98 6.71 -10.81 14.84
N THR A 99 6.61 -12.14 14.82
CA THR A 99 7.20 -13.00 13.76
C THR A 99 6.16 -13.44 12.73
N SER A 100 4.91 -12.99 12.90
CA SER A 100 3.77 -13.30 12.04
C SER A 100 3.27 -12.04 11.31
N ASP A 101 4.19 -11.13 11.01
CA ASP A 101 3.92 -9.85 10.34
C ASP A 101 2.76 -9.05 10.96
N GLY A 102 2.67 -9.00 12.29
CA GLY A 102 1.65 -8.25 13.03
C GLY A 102 0.33 -9.00 13.29
N ALA A 103 0.19 -10.25 12.86
CA ALA A 103 -0.97 -11.09 13.22
C ALA A 103 -1.04 -11.41 14.72
N SER A 104 0.10 -11.36 15.42
CA SER A 104 0.19 -11.56 16.86
C SER A 104 1.42 -10.84 17.42
N TRP A 105 1.33 -10.35 18.66
CA TRP A 105 2.39 -9.61 19.32
C TRP A 105 2.71 -10.22 20.69
N SER A 106 4.00 -10.28 21.01
CA SER A 106 4.49 -10.71 22.33
C SER A 106 5.50 -9.71 22.88
N THR A 107 5.68 -9.65 24.20
CA THR A 107 6.72 -8.79 24.78
C THR A 107 8.07 -9.51 24.69
N LEU A 108 9.03 -8.88 24.00
CA LEU A 108 10.39 -9.38 23.83
C LEU A 108 11.28 -8.96 24.99
N SER A 109 11.24 -7.68 25.34
CA SER A 109 12.02 -7.08 26.42
C SER A 109 11.35 -5.81 26.97
N THR A 110 11.89 -5.28 28.05
CA THR A 110 11.52 -3.98 28.62
C THR A 110 12.78 -3.19 28.91
N VAL A 111 12.81 -1.93 28.49
CA VAL A 111 13.94 -1.00 28.69
C VAL A 111 13.56 0.04 29.72
N ALA A 112 14.30 0.06 30.83
CA ALA A 112 14.03 0.99 31.92
C ALA A 112 14.30 2.44 31.48
N GLY A 113 13.30 3.31 31.63
CA GLY A 113 13.38 4.74 31.34
C GLY A 113 13.67 5.60 32.58
N ASP A 114 13.05 6.77 32.69
CA ASP A 114 13.05 7.60 33.91
C ASP A 114 11.62 7.65 34.50
N THR A 115 11.33 8.63 35.36
CA THR A 115 10.00 8.80 35.95
C THR A 115 8.95 9.04 34.87
N PHE A 116 9.31 9.80 33.84
CA PHE A 116 8.53 9.94 32.62
C PHE A 116 9.43 9.59 31.42
N SER A 117 8.89 8.78 30.51
CA SER A 117 9.60 8.29 29.32
C SER A 117 8.67 8.47 28.11
N TYR A 118 9.01 9.43 27.26
CA TYR A 118 8.21 9.90 26.14
C TYR A 118 8.91 9.64 24.80
N GLN A 119 8.12 9.71 23.72
CA GLN A 119 8.52 9.75 22.32
C GLN A 119 9.67 8.81 21.95
N PRO A 120 9.49 7.48 22.11
CA PRO A 120 10.52 6.53 21.70
C PRO A 120 10.68 6.50 20.19
N PHE A 121 11.88 6.19 19.72
CA PHE A 121 12.17 5.92 18.31
C PHE A 121 13.14 4.75 18.18
N LEU A 122 12.80 3.79 17.32
CA LEU A 122 13.62 2.61 17.02
C LEU A 122 14.32 2.80 15.67
N PHE A 123 15.62 2.53 15.64
CA PHE A 123 16.43 2.60 14.42
C PHE A 123 17.32 1.36 14.30
N GLU A 124 17.24 0.65 13.18
CA GLU A 124 18.17 -0.43 12.84
C GLU A 124 19.28 0.11 11.95
N TYR A 125 20.53 -0.21 12.28
CA TYR A 125 21.68 0.24 11.50
C TYR A 125 21.68 -0.49 10.15
N PRO A 126 21.47 0.20 9.02
CA PRO A 126 21.36 -0.46 7.71
C PRO A 126 22.73 -0.88 7.15
N GLN A 127 23.79 -0.34 7.73
CA GLN A 127 25.18 -0.60 7.41
C GLN A 127 26.02 -0.49 8.69
N GLN A 128 27.32 -0.78 8.60
CA GLN A 128 28.21 -0.47 9.72
C GLN A 128 28.27 1.05 9.93
N LEU A 129 28.00 1.50 11.15
CA LEU A 129 28.09 2.91 11.55
C LEU A 129 29.05 2.99 12.74
N GLY A 130 30.17 3.71 12.55
CA GLY A 130 31.26 3.73 13.52
C GLY A 130 31.78 2.31 13.83
N ASN A 131 31.80 1.96 15.11
CA ASN A 131 32.24 0.64 15.59
C ASN A 131 31.14 -0.43 15.57
N TYR A 132 29.92 -0.08 15.16
CA TYR A 132 28.73 -0.91 15.33
C TYR A 132 28.31 -1.54 14.00
N PRO A 133 28.14 -2.87 13.94
CA PRO A 133 27.78 -3.56 12.70
C PRO A 133 26.34 -3.25 12.27
N ALA A 134 26.05 -3.49 10.99
CA ALA A 134 24.67 -3.51 10.50
C ALA A 134 23.80 -4.47 11.33
N GLY A 135 22.53 -4.12 11.55
CA GLY A 135 21.61 -4.86 12.43
C GLY A 135 21.72 -4.51 13.91
N THR A 136 22.64 -3.62 14.29
CA THR A 136 22.60 -2.98 15.63
C THR A 136 21.29 -2.19 15.74
N LEU A 137 20.59 -2.33 16.86
CA LEU A 137 19.39 -1.53 17.15
C LEU A 137 19.72 -0.40 18.10
N LEU A 138 19.20 0.78 17.79
CA LEU A 138 19.18 1.96 18.64
C LEU A 138 17.74 2.23 19.07
N LEU A 139 17.59 2.53 20.37
CA LEU A 139 16.39 3.12 20.94
C LEU A 139 16.79 4.49 21.49
N VAL A 140 16.11 5.55 21.06
CA VAL A 140 16.20 6.88 21.65
C VAL A 140 14.83 7.30 22.17
N GLY A 141 14.80 8.06 23.25
CA GLY A 141 13.55 8.62 23.77
C GLY A 141 13.80 9.82 24.68
N ALA A 142 12.76 10.63 24.87
CA ALA A 142 12.77 11.76 25.78
C ALA A 142 12.47 11.31 27.22
N THR A 143 13.38 11.57 28.14
CA THR A 143 13.26 11.16 29.54
C THR A 143 13.24 12.36 30.47
N LEU A 144 12.38 12.32 31.49
CA LEU A 144 12.25 13.40 32.47
C LEU A 144 12.27 12.84 33.90
N PRO A 145 12.97 13.53 34.83
CA PRO A 145 12.87 13.23 36.25
C PRO A 145 11.51 13.65 36.80
N ALA A 146 11.14 13.11 37.97
CA ALA A 146 9.87 13.40 38.66
C ALA A 146 9.56 14.90 38.82
N ASN A 147 10.58 15.75 39.01
CA ASN A 147 10.42 17.18 39.19
C ASN A 147 10.38 17.98 37.87
N ARG A 148 10.46 17.29 36.72
CA ARG A 148 10.48 17.88 35.37
C ARG A 148 11.50 19.00 35.18
N ALA A 149 12.63 18.92 35.90
CA ALA A 149 13.69 19.94 35.87
C ALA A 149 14.47 20.00 34.54
N GLY A 150 14.17 19.13 33.58
CA GLY A 150 14.77 19.10 32.24
C GLY A 150 14.24 17.92 31.45
N VAL A 151 14.43 17.97 30.14
CA VAL A 151 14.14 16.85 29.22
C VAL A 151 15.46 16.35 28.64
N SER A 152 15.68 15.04 28.66
CA SER A 152 16.91 14.43 28.14
C SER A 152 16.63 13.41 27.06
N PHE A 153 17.26 13.55 25.91
CA PHE A 153 17.34 12.45 24.95
C PHE A 153 18.34 11.42 25.47
N ARG A 154 17.84 10.22 25.74
CA ARG A 154 18.63 9.09 26.24
C ARG A 154 18.66 7.99 25.19
N GLU A 155 19.82 7.35 25.07
CA GLU A 155 20.06 6.30 24.08
C GLU A 155 20.34 4.94 24.75
N TRP A 156 19.81 3.89 24.12
CA TRP A 156 20.11 2.50 24.40
C TRP A 156 20.45 1.76 23.10
N ARG A 157 21.31 0.74 23.21
CA ARG A 157 21.68 -0.13 22.08
C ARG A 157 21.44 -1.60 22.38
N SER A 158 21.01 -2.33 21.36
CA SER A 158 20.89 -3.79 21.36
C SER A 158 21.73 -4.38 20.22
N PHE A 159 22.42 -5.48 20.55
CA PHE A 159 23.24 -6.26 19.62
C PHE A 159 22.67 -7.67 19.36
N ASP A 160 21.48 -7.94 19.90
CA ASP A 160 20.79 -9.22 19.86
C ASP A 160 19.33 -9.05 19.43
N HIS A 161 19.11 -8.13 18.49
CA HIS A 161 17.83 -7.89 17.83
C HIS A 161 16.69 -7.54 18.79
N GLY A 162 17.01 -6.79 19.84
CA GLY A 162 16.06 -6.22 20.79
C GLY A 162 15.81 -7.09 22.02
N ALA A 163 16.51 -8.23 22.19
CA ALA A 163 16.34 -9.09 23.36
C ALA A 163 16.97 -8.50 24.63
N THR A 164 18.11 -7.83 24.51
CA THR A 164 18.77 -7.10 25.60
C THR A 164 19.24 -5.73 25.16
N TRP A 165 19.23 -4.77 26.10
CA TRP A 165 19.54 -3.37 25.85
C TRP A 165 20.56 -2.84 26.87
N SER A 166 21.55 -2.10 26.38
CA SER A 166 22.53 -1.39 27.20
C SER A 166 22.32 0.11 27.05
N SER A 167 22.20 0.83 28.17
CA SER A 167 22.15 2.30 28.12
C SER A 167 23.52 2.85 27.70
N VAL A 168 23.52 3.71 26.70
CA VAL A 168 24.73 4.39 26.19
C VAL A 168 24.97 5.67 26.99
N GLY A 169 23.92 6.45 27.24
CA GLY A 169 24.00 7.69 28.00
C GLY A 169 22.94 8.70 27.60
N VAL A 170 23.14 9.95 28.04
CA VAL A 170 22.33 11.10 27.64
C VAL A 170 23.03 11.81 26.48
N ILE A 171 22.33 11.98 25.36
CA ILE A 171 22.82 12.70 24.18
C ILE A 171 22.80 14.20 24.46
N GLN A 172 21.66 14.71 24.92
CA GLN A 172 21.44 16.13 25.20
C GLN A 172 20.40 16.29 26.31
N THR A 173 20.53 17.36 27.09
CA THR A 173 19.55 17.78 28.12
C THR A 173 19.14 19.22 27.91
N SER A 174 17.84 19.49 28.00
CA SER A 174 17.27 20.82 28.06
C SER A 174 17.13 21.30 29.52
N PRO A 175 17.12 22.62 29.78
CA PRO A 175 17.10 23.17 31.14
C PRO A 175 15.71 23.14 31.81
N GLY A 176 14.67 22.69 31.10
CA GLY A 176 13.30 22.57 31.60
C GLY A 176 12.39 21.89 30.59
N ALA A 177 11.22 21.42 31.04
CA ALA A 177 10.19 20.87 30.17
C ALA A 177 9.26 21.97 29.64
N ASP A 178 8.81 22.89 30.49
CA ASP A 178 7.81 23.90 30.10
C ASP A 178 8.49 25.11 29.44
N GLY A 179 8.37 25.21 28.11
CA GLY A 179 8.85 26.34 27.32
C GLY A 179 10.34 26.31 27.01
N ASP A 180 11.09 25.31 27.49
CA ASP A 180 12.51 25.11 27.18
C ASP A 180 12.82 23.64 26.82
N GLY A 181 11.79 22.86 26.44
CA GLY A 181 11.90 21.43 26.17
C GLY A 181 12.62 21.07 24.86
N ILE A 182 13.00 19.79 24.77
CA ILE A 182 13.41 19.10 23.52
C ILE A 182 12.56 17.84 23.39
N TRP A 183 12.04 17.56 22.20
CA TRP A 183 10.98 16.57 22.01
C TRP A 183 11.14 15.79 20.71
N GLU A 184 10.52 14.61 20.65
CA GLU A 184 10.27 13.85 19.40
C GLU A 184 11.54 13.55 18.58
N PRO A 185 12.50 12.78 19.13
CA PRO A 185 13.69 12.40 18.37
C PRO A 185 13.32 11.48 17.20
N PHE A 186 13.75 11.83 16.00
CA PHE A 186 13.68 10.99 14.80
C PHE A 186 15.10 10.75 14.27
N VAL A 187 15.48 9.48 14.06
CA VAL A 187 16.85 9.12 13.61
C VAL A 187 16.83 8.53 12.21
N GLY A 188 17.68 9.05 11.34
CA GLY A 188 17.89 8.55 9.98
C GLY A 188 19.34 8.65 9.53
N LEU A 189 19.57 8.42 8.24
CA LEU A 189 20.86 8.68 7.61
C LEU A 189 20.75 9.80 6.58
N ASP A 190 21.75 10.68 6.54
CA ASP A 190 21.92 11.62 5.42
C ASP A 190 22.47 10.89 4.18
N ASN A 191 22.59 11.63 3.07
CA ASN A 191 23.12 11.07 1.82
C ASN A 191 24.62 10.75 1.86
N ALA A 192 25.35 11.26 2.85
CA ALA A 192 26.75 10.89 3.10
C ALA A 192 26.88 9.63 3.98
N GLY A 193 25.77 9.12 4.52
CA GLY A 193 25.73 7.96 5.42
C GLY A 193 25.99 8.28 6.88
N ASN A 194 26.00 9.56 7.27
CA ASN A 194 26.07 9.96 8.67
C ASN A 194 24.70 9.79 9.33
N MET A 195 24.70 9.53 10.63
CA MET A 195 23.45 9.50 11.40
C MET A 195 22.98 10.93 11.64
N VAL A 196 21.69 11.18 11.47
CA VAL A 196 21.07 12.48 11.76
C VAL A 196 19.91 12.25 12.72
N MET A 197 19.86 13.04 13.79
CA MET A 197 18.76 13.06 14.73
C MET A 197 18.05 14.40 14.63
N TYR A 198 16.83 14.38 14.12
CA TYR A 198 15.93 15.53 14.04
C TYR A 198 15.02 15.54 15.28
N PHE A 199 14.62 16.72 15.71
CA PHE A 199 13.80 16.89 16.91
C PHE A 199 13.15 18.27 16.95
N SER A 200 12.19 18.42 17.86
CA SER A 200 11.53 19.68 18.14
C SER A 200 12.18 20.37 19.34
N ASP A 201 12.37 21.69 19.26
CA ASP A 201 13.16 22.45 20.23
C ASP A 201 12.49 23.75 20.67
N GLU A 202 12.42 23.98 21.98
CA GLU A 202 11.84 25.19 22.58
C GLU A 202 12.85 26.07 23.30
N ARG A 203 14.13 25.70 23.35
CA ARG A 203 15.18 26.40 24.13
C ARG A 203 15.42 27.85 23.65
N GLN A 204 14.85 28.21 22.50
CA GLN A 204 14.84 29.56 21.93
C GLN A 204 13.43 30.20 21.94
N ASN A 205 12.57 29.84 22.90
CA ASN A 205 11.16 30.24 23.02
C ASN A 205 10.87 31.72 22.72
N ALA A 206 11.73 32.63 23.15
CA ALA A 206 11.53 34.08 22.97
C ALA A 206 11.57 34.52 21.50
N THR A 207 12.22 33.73 20.63
CA THR A 207 12.29 33.96 19.17
C THR A 207 11.37 33.00 18.43
N TYR A 208 11.34 31.73 18.84
CA TYR A 208 10.52 30.67 18.25
C TYR A 208 9.89 29.90 19.39
N SER A 209 8.55 29.89 19.51
CA SER A 209 7.88 29.11 20.56
C SER A 209 8.30 27.64 20.51
N GLN A 210 8.52 27.13 19.30
CA GLN A 210 9.19 25.88 19.00
C GLN A 210 9.84 26.01 17.60
N PHE A 211 10.90 25.26 17.32
CA PHE A 211 11.46 25.10 15.98
C PHE A 211 11.88 23.63 15.76
N LEU A 212 12.03 23.21 14.51
CA LEU A 212 12.66 21.93 14.17
C LEU A 212 14.13 22.13 13.87
N GLY A 213 14.94 21.23 14.41
CA GLY A 213 16.37 21.17 14.12
C GLY A 213 16.90 19.77 14.21
N HIS A 214 18.18 19.63 13.87
CA HIS A 214 18.86 18.34 13.90
C HIS A 214 20.32 18.45 14.33
N MET A 215 20.88 17.29 14.71
CA MET A 215 22.29 17.07 14.99
C MET A 215 22.80 15.85 14.22
N ILE A 216 24.11 15.80 13.95
CA ILE A 216 24.75 14.77 13.12
C ILE A 216 25.76 13.98 13.94
N SER A 217 25.79 12.66 13.76
CA SER A 217 26.82 11.77 14.28
C SER A 217 27.56 11.06 13.14
N THR A 218 28.89 11.06 13.23
CA THR A 218 29.80 10.43 12.24
C THR A 218 30.48 9.17 12.77
N ASP A 219 30.24 8.82 14.03
CA ASP A 219 30.89 7.72 14.75
C ASP A 219 29.89 6.66 15.26
N GLY A 220 28.70 6.61 14.66
CA GLY A 220 27.69 5.62 14.98
C GLY A 220 26.89 5.92 16.25
N GLY A 221 26.73 7.21 16.57
CA GLY A 221 25.94 7.71 17.71
C GLY A 221 26.74 7.91 19.00
N ASP A 222 28.07 7.69 18.99
CA ASP A 222 28.90 7.88 20.19
C ASP A 222 29.09 9.37 20.52
N THR A 223 29.16 10.21 19.49
CA THR A 223 29.14 11.66 19.61
C THR A 223 28.20 12.28 18.59
N TRP A 224 27.55 13.36 19.00
CA TRP A 224 26.67 14.17 18.17
C TRP A 224 27.27 15.56 18.04
N SER A 225 27.14 16.18 16.86
CA SER A 225 27.91 17.34 16.42
C SER A 225 27.89 18.51 17.41
N ALA A 226 29.03 19.19 17.50
CA ALA A 226 29.25 20.53 18.03
C ALA A 226 29.48 21.51 16.85
N ASN A 227 28.85 22.70 16.81
CA ASN A 227 28.63 23.52 15.60
C ASN A 227 29.89 23.94 14.84
N LEU A 228 29.73 24.02 13.51
CA LEU A 228 30.66 24.58 12.53
C LEU A 228 30.70 26.13 12.52
N ASP A 229 29.81 26.82 13.26
CA ASP A 229 29.65 28.28 13.26
C ASP A 229 30.26 29.04 14.46
N GLY A 230 30.75 28.32 15.47
CA GLY A 230 31.46 28.89 16.62
C GLY A 230 30.60 29.61 17.67
N SER A 231 29.27 29.43 17.70
CA SER A 231 28.41 30.00 18.75
C SER A 231 28.37 29.17 20.04
N THR A 232 28.18 29.81 21.21
CA THR A 232 28.29 29.18 22.54
C THR A 232 27.01 29.29 23.40
N LYS A 233 25.86 29.64 22.80
CA LYS A 233 24.62 29.93 23.56
C LYS A 233 23.62 28.78 23.64
N PHE A 234 23.73 27.84 22.72
CA PHE A 234 22.94 26.61 22.66
C PHE A 234 23.94 25.46 22.54
N ALA A 235 23.54 24.21 22.81
CA ALA A 235 24.45 23.09 22.57
C ALA A 235 25.07 23.30 21.17
N PRO A 236 26.41 23.33 21.05
CA PRO A 236 27.00 23.51 19.74
C PRO A 236 26.44 22.39 18.85
N GLY A 237 26.08 22.65 17.58
CA GLY A 237 25.91 21.60 16.57
C GLY A 237 24.54 21.48 15.92
N GLU A 238 23.56 22.25 16.40
CA GLU A 238 22.20 22.16 15.94
C GLU A 238 21.95 23.03 14.70
N VAL A 239 21.51 22.37 13.63
CA VAL A 239 21.05 22.99 12.40
C VAL A 239 19.54 23.22 12.51
N LYS A 240 19.06 24.40 12.13
CA LYS A 240 17.61 24.68 12.08
C LYS A 240 17.05 24.26 10.73
N ASP A 241 15.99 23.48 10.75
CA ASP A 241 15.32 22.97 9.54
C ASP A 241 14.02 23.73 9.25
N VAL A 242 13.25 24.04 10.31
CA VAL A 242 12.01 24.83 10.22
C VAL A 242 11.90 25.74 11.45
N ALA A 243 12.04 27.05 11.22
CA ALA A 243 11.98 28.08 12.24
C ALA A 243 11.14 29.26 11.71
N SER A 244 9.83 29.22 12.01
CA SER A 244 8.88 30.22 11.54
C SER A 244 9.27 31.62 12.01
N THR A 245 8.99 32.62 11.16
CA THR A 245 9.13 34.03 11.53
C THR A 245 8.02 34.51 12.47
N ILE A 246 6.94 33.74 12.62
CA ILE A 246 5.87 33.98 13.58
C ILE A 246 6.24 33.24 14.85
N GLN A 247 6.60 33.99 15.90
CA GLN A 247 7.09 33.40 17.16
C GLN A 247 6.10 32.41 17.78
N ALA A 248 4.78 32.60 17.61
CA ALA A 248 3.76 31.72 18.16
C ALA A 248 3.55 30.41 17.38
N ASP A 249 4.12 30.28 16.18
CA ASP A 249 4.08 29.01 15.45
C ASP A 249 4.96 27.98 16.16
N ARG A 250 4.53 26.73 16.04
CA ARG A 250 5.16 25.60 16.72
C ARG A 250 5.32 24.43 15.74
N PRO A 251 6.30 24.49 14.82
CA PRO A 251 6.67 23.33 14.03
C PRO A 251 7.23 22.22 14.94
N GLY A 252 6.76 20.98 14.75
CA GLY A 252 7.12 19.84 15.59
C GLY A 252 6.86 18.48 14.94
N MET A 253 7.08 17.39 15.68
CA MET A 253 6.75 16.01 15.29
C MET A 253 7.35 15.61 13.94
N VAL A 254 8.66 15.81 13.77
CA VAL A 254 9.34 15.57 12.50
C VAL A 254 9.41 14.08 12.15
N THR A 255 9.05 13.75 10.90
CA THR A 255 9.25 12.42 10.30
C THR A 255 9.80 12.56 8.89
N ILE A 256 10.65 11.61 8.47
CA ILE A 256 11.37 11.70 7.20
C ILE A 256 11.34 10.37 6.46
N ALA A 257 11.12 10.44 5.15
CA ALA A 257 11.26 9.32 4.24
C ALA A 257 12.29 9.63 3.14
N LYS A 258 13.09 8.63 2.78
CA LYS A 258 13.99 8.67 1.62
C LYS A 258 13.36 7.93 0.45
N ILE A 259 13.20 8.61 -0.67
CA ILE A 259 12.77 8.05 -1.94
C ILE A 259 13.97 7.34 -2.56
N VAL A 260 14.01 6.02 -2.47
CA VAL A 260 15.21 5.24 -2.85
C VAL A 260 15.61 5.40 -4.32
N PRO A 261 14.70 5.39 -5.31
CA PRO A 261 15.08 5.52 -6.73
C PRO A 261 15.78 6.84 -7.06
N THR A 262 15.36 7.94 -6.43
CA THR A 262 15.86 9.29 -6.73
C THR A 262 16.92 9.77 -5.74
N GLY A 263 16.96 9.19 -4.53
CA GLY A 263 17.77 9.64 -3.41
C GLY A 263 17.24 10.89 -2.70
N GLN A 264 16.09 11.42 -3.13
CA GLN A 264 15.46 12.58 -2.51
C GLN A 264 14.89 12.23 -1.12
N TYR A 265 14.95 13.17 -0.20
CA TYR A 265 14.33 13.08 1.11
C TYR A 265 13.10 13.99 1.16
N VAL A 266 12.07 13.54 1.87
CA VAL A 266 10.89 14.32 2.21
C VAL A 266 10.74 14.30 3.72
N MET A 267 10.61 15.48 4.30
CA MET A 267 10.34 15.71 5.73
C MET A 267 8.90 16.18 5.87
N THR A 268 8.18 15.62 6.84
CA THR A 268 6.86 16.08 7.28
C THR A 268 6.90 16.52 8.73
N TYR A 269 6.03 17.46 9.08
CA TYR A 269 5.89 18.01 10.42
C TYR A 269 4.55 18.70 10.60
N GLU A 270 4.07 18.79 11.84
CA GLU A 270 2.91 19.63 12.18
C GLU A 270 3.36 21.09 12.30
N LEU A 271 2.55 22.05 11.86
CA LEU A 271 2.77 23.48 12.09
C LEU A 271 1.67 24.03 13.01
N CYS A 272 1.91 23.92 14.31
CA CYS A 272 0.94 24.30 15.34
C CYS A 272 0.92 25.81 15.65
N GLY A 273 -0.06 26.23 16.46
CA GLY A 273 -0.25 27.62 16.86
C GLY A 273 -1.21 28.35 15.92
N PRO A 274 -0.89 29.57 15.45
CA PRO A 274 -1.70 30.30 14.47
C PRO A 274 -2.03 29.51 13.17
N ALA A 275 -1.24 28.50 12.84
CA ALA A 275 -1.42 27.62 11.69
C ALA A 275 -2.24 26.34 11.97
N ASN A 276 -2.90 26.23 13.14
CA ASN A 276 -3.84 25.15 13.48
C ASN A 276 -3.29 23.71 13.40
N CYS A 277 -1.98 23.51 13.53
CA CYS A 277 -1.36 22.19 13.48
C CYS A 277 -1.49 21.48 12.14
N SER A 278 -1.68 22.21 11.04
CA SER A 278 -1.69 21.64 9.69
C SER A 278 -0.37 20.91 9.40
N VAL A 279 -0.45 19.77 8.73
CA VAL A 279 0.73 18.99 8.33
C VAL A 279 1.37 19.61 7.09
N HIS A 280 2.65 19.92 7.21
CA HIS A 280 3.48 20.50 6.17
C HIS A 280 4.62 19.55 5.79
N TYR A 281 5.21 19.77 4.60
CA TYR A 281 6.36 19.04 4.13
C TYR A 281 7.40 19.91 3.43
N LYS A 282 8.65 19.42 3.42
CA LYS A 282 9.80 19.95 2.67
C LYS A 282 10.56 18.82 1.99
N THR A 283 11.28 19.15 0.93
CA THR A 283 12.18 18.21 0.25
C THR A 283 13.64 18.59 0.46
N SER A 284 14.51 17.59 0.32
CA SER A 284 15.96 17.72 0.42
C SER A 284 16.65 16.74 -0.54
N SER A 285 17.79 17.14 -1.10
CA SER A 285 18.63 16.27 -1.92
C SER A 285 19.67 15.48 -1.10
N ASP A 286 19.90 15.84 0.16
CA ASP A 286 20.97 15.29 0.99
C ASP A 286 20.50 14.83 2.37
N GLY A 287 19.29 15.18 2.80
CA GLY A 287 18.77 14.92 4.13
C GLY A 287 19.28 15.91 5.19
N ASP A 288 20.19 16.81 4.86
CA ASP A 288 20.82 17.77 5.78
C ASP A 288 20.29 19.20 5.54
N THR A 289 20.10 19.56 4.27
CA THR A 289 19.62 20.88 3.86
C THR A 289 18.19 20.81 3.34
N TRP A 290 17.29 21.63 3.92
CA TRP A 290 15.85 21.52 3.68
C TRP A 290 15.23 22.75 3.04
N GLY A 291 14.52 22.54 1.92
CA GLY A 291 13.84 23.61 1.18
C GLY A 291 14.79 24.77 0.85
N SER A 292 14.30 26.01 1.01
CA SER A 292 15.09 27.23 0.81
C SER A 292 15.82 27.73 2.08
N GLY A 293 15.79 26.96 3.17
CA GLY A 293 16.40 27.28 4.47
C GLY A 293 15.40 27.22 5.63
N PRO A 294 15.81 27.63 6.85
CA PRO A 294 15.01 27.45 8.06
C PRO A 294 13.71 28.28 8.10
N THR A 295 13.67 29.46 7.49
CA THR A 295 12.45 30.29 7.48
C THR A 295 11.40 29.81 6.48
N ASP A 296 11.75 28.83 5.65
CA ASP A 296 10.82 28.13 4.76
C ASP A 296 10.00 27.13 5.57
N THR A 297 8.73 27.45 5.78
CA THR A 297 7.76 26.63 6.51
C THR A 297 7.14 25.52 5.66
N GLY A 298 7.64 25.30 4.43
CA GLY A 298 7.22 24.21 3.57
C GLY A 298 5.80 24.38 3.00
N THR A 299 5.29 23.30 2.41
CA THR A 299 3.98 23.25 1.76
C THR A 299 3.02 22.38 2.57
N MET A 300 1.76 22.79 2.71
CA MET A 300 0.74 21.97 3.36
C MET A 300 0.44 20.72 2.51
N ALA A 301 0.33 19.56 3.14
CA ALA A 301 -0.13 18.34 2.47
C ALA A 301 -1.65 18.37 2.33
N GLU A 302 -2.15 18.75 1.15
CA GLU A 302 -3.58 18.84 0.84
C GLU A 302 -3.92 18.09 -0.46
N THR A 303 -5.08 17.44 -0.46
CA THR A 303 -5.64 16.77 -1.63
C THR A 303 -6.44 17.71 -2.53
N SER A 304 -6.76 17.27 -3.74
CA SER A 304 -7.59 18.08 -4.66
C SER A 304 -9.03 18.29 -4.18
N ASP A 305 -9.56 17.37 -3.37
CA ASP A 305 -10.88 17.47 -2.71
C ASP A 305 -10.81 18.22 -1.36
N GLY A 306 -9.66 18.81 -1.03
CA GLY A 306 -9.49 19.72 0.10
C GLY A 306 -9.27 19.04 1.45
N ARG A 307 -8.93 17.75 1.47
CA ARG A 307 -8.53 17.04 2.68
C ARG A 307 -7.10 17.39 3.04
N TYR A 308 -6.85 17.64 4.30
CA TYR A 308 -5.51 17.78 4.85
C TYR A 308 -5.46 17.14 6.25
N LEU A 309 -4.26 16.89 6.74
CA LEU A 309 -4.04 16.31 8.06
C LEU A 309 -3.63 17.38 9.07
N GLU A 310 -4.04 17.19 10.32
CA GLU A 310 -3.60 17.97 11.46
C GLU A 310 -2.93 17.06 12.50
N GLY A 311 -1.81 17.54 13.04
CA GLY A 311 -1.12 16.93 14.18
C GLY A 311 -0.36 15.63 13.88
N THR A 312 0.77 15.44 14.58
CA THR A 312 1.54 14.20 14.70
C THR A 312 1.72 13.40 13.39
N PRO A 313 2.34 13.98 12.35
CA PRO A 313 2.45 13.29 11.06
C PRO A 313 3.49 12.19 11.07
N VAL A 314 3.15 11.04 10.48
CA VAL A 314 4.09 9.97 10.19
C VAL A 314 4.14 9.70 8.69
N LEU A 315 5.35 9.78 8.14
CA LEU A 315 5.63 9.56 6.73
C LEU A 315 6.38 8.25 6.50
N ALA A 316 5.87 7.44 5.58
CA ALA A 316 6.53 6.24 5.08
C ALA A 316 6.70 6.33 3.56
N TRP A 317 7.70 5.61 3.03
CA TRP A 317 7.89 5.42 1.60
C TRP A 317 7.74 3.95 1.23
N SER A 318 7.01 3.69 0.15
CA SER A 318 6.83 2.38 -0.45
C SER A 318 7.49 2.33 -1.83
N PRO A 319 8.15 1.22 -2.21
CA PRO A 319 8.74 1.04 -3.53
C PRO A 319 7.71 0.82 -4.66
N LYS A 320 6.41 0.91 -4.38
CA LYS A 320 5.29 0.69 -5.31
C LYS A 320 4.51 1.98 -5.57
N GLY A 321 3.43 1.91 -6.36
CA GLY A 321 2.55 3.05 -6.67
C GLY A 321 2.98 3.88 -7.89
N GLY A 322 4.28 4.06 -8.11
CA GLY A 322 4.81 4.80 -9.27
C GLY A 322 6.29 4.54 -9.55
N PRO A 323 6.89 5.19 -10.57
CA PRO A 323 8.31 5.02 -10.92
C PRO A 323 9.26 5.45 -9.79
N ASP A 324 8.86 6.41 -8.97
CA ASP A 324 9.61 6.87 -7.80
C ASP A 324 9.20 6.13 -6.51
N GLY A 325 8.27 5.18 -6.61
CA GLY A 325 7.51 4.68 -5.46
C GLY A 325 6.38 5.63 -5.06
N GLU A 326 5.94 5.54 -3.81
CA GLU A 326 4.88 6.39 -3.24
C GLU A 326 5.21 6.75 -1.79
N LEU A 327 4.74 7.91 -1.38
CA LEU A 327 4.75 8.38 0.01
C LEU A 327 3.38 8.16 0.62
N LEU A 328 3.35 7.62 1.84
CA LEU A 328 2.16 7.42 2.65
C LEU A 328 2.27 8.28 3.90
N LEU A 329 1.26 9.07 4.19
CA LEU A 329 1.27 10.06 5.26
C LEU A 329 0.02 9.90 6.13
N SER A 330 0.23 9.64 7.42
CA SER A 330 -0.81 9.66 8.45
C SER A 330 -0.69 10.93 9.30
N GLY A 331 -1.72 11.21 10.10
CA GLY A 331 -1.75 12.28 11.08
C GLY A 331 -2.81 12.00 12.14
N HIS A 332 -2.86 12.83 13.18
CA HIS A 332 -3.80 12.68 14.28
C HIS A 332 -5.25 12.81 13.78
N SER A 333 -5.54 13.87 13.05
CA SER A 333 -6.88 14.16 12.53
C SER A 333 -6.87 14.51 11.06
N GLU A 334 -8.00 14.23 10.40
CA GLU A 334 -8.29 14.70 9.05
C GLU A 334 -9.21 15.92 9.15
N VAL A 335 -9.01 16.88 8.25
CA VAL A 335 -9.87 18.06 8.12
C VAL A 335 -10.09 18.37 6.64
N ARG A 336 -11.28 18.87 6.33
CA ARG A 336 -11.63 19.34 4.98
C ARG A 336 -11.68 20.87 4.92
N SER A 337 -10.96 21.46 3.97
CA SER A 337 -10.92 22.91 3.77
C SER A 337 -12.27 23.52 3.37
N ALA A 338 -13.14 22.74 2.72
CA ALA A 338 -14.52 23.11 2.42
C ALA A 338 -15.50 22.92 3.61
N GLY A 339 -15.04 22.36 4.73
CA GLY A 339 -15.88 21.88 5.82
C GLY A 339 -16.52 20.52 5.51
N GLY A 340 -17.06 19.85 6.54
CA GLY A 340 -17.60 18.49 6.42
C GLY A 340 -17.53 17.75 7.74
N THR A 341 -17.88 16.46 7.72
CA THR A 341 -17.60 15.55 8.84
C THR A 341 -16.16 15.08 8.69
N PRO A 342 -15.28 15.34 9.68
CA PRO A 342 -13.92 14.82 9.69
C PRO A 342 -13.87 13.29 9.66
N GLU A 343 -12.90 12.73 8.96
CA GLU A 343 -12.61 11.29 8.85
C GLU A 343 -11.30 10.95 9.57
N SER A 344 -11.13 11.47 10.79
CA SER A 344 -9.93 11.28 11.60
C SER A 344 -9.68 9.79 11.87
N GLY A 345 -8.49 9.31 11.50
CA GLY A 345 -8.11 7.89 11.64
C GLY A 345 -8.62 6.98 10.52
N GLU A 346 -9.33 7.52 9.54
CA GLU A 346 -9.85 6.78 8.39
C GLU A 346 -9.07 7.10 7.10
N VAL A 347 -8.23 8.15 7.11
CA VAL A 347 -7.54 8.63 5.89
C VAL A 347 -6.02 8.51 6.00
N VAL A 348 -5.40 8.00 4.93
CA VAL A 348 -3.96 8.10 4.66
C VAL A 348 -3.75 8.90 3.37
N LEU A 349 -2.94 9.95 3.43
CA LEU A 349 -2.57 10.73 2.24
C LEU A 349 -1.47 10.01 1.45
N VAL A 350 -1.58 10.07 0.13
CA VAL A 350 -0.69 9.37 -0.82
C VAL A 350 -0.10 10.35 -1.83
N ASN A 351 1.21 10.28 -2.07
CA ASN A 351 1.88 11.04 -3.12
C ASN A 351 2.84 10.16 -3.93
N THR A 352 2.62 10.06 -5.24
CA THR A 352 3.40 9.26 -6.18
C THR A 352 4.39 10.09 -7.02
N ASN A 353 4.57 11.37 -6.67
CA ASN A 353 5.34 12.35 -7.43
C ASN A 353 6.41 13.00 -6.55
N SER A 354 7.10 12.19 -5.75
CA SER A 354 8.26 12.62 -4.95
C SER A 354 7.96 13.85 -4.07
N GLY A 355 6.80 13.86 -3.40
CA GLY A 355 6.35 14.94 -2.53
C GLY A 355 5.99 16.23 -3.28
N SER A 356 5.86 16.23 -4.61
CA SER A 356 5.49 17.41 -5.38
C SER A 356 4.03 17.35 -5.83
N GLY A 357 3.38 18.52 -5.90
CA GLY A 357 1.99 18.64 -6.38
C GLY A 357 0.94 18.29 -5.33
N SER A 358 -0.29 18.08 -5.79
CA SER A 358 -1.42 17.68 -4.93
C SER A 358 -1.25 16.26 -4.42
N TRP A 359 -1.73 16.03 -3.20
CA TRP A 359 -1.82 14.69 -2.64
C TRP A 359 -3.10 14.01 -3.10
N SER A 360 -3.09 12.68 -3.08
CA SER A 360 -4.27 11.83 -3.14
C SER A 360 -4.51 11.21 -1.77
N TRP A 361 -5.52 10.38 -1.62
CA TRP A 361 -5.81 9.69 -0.37
C TRP A 361 -6.37 8.29 -0.61
N MET A 362 -6.25 7.45 0.42
CA MET A 362 -6.82 6.11 0.50
C MET A 362 -7.37 5.88 1.91
N PRO A 363 -8.33 4.95 2.09
CA PRO A 363 -8.76 4.51 3.40
C PRO A 363 -7.61 3.95 4.23
N SER A 364 -7.65 4.19 5.54
CA SER A 364 -6.71 3.61 6.48
C SER A 364 -6.98 2.11 6.65
N PRO A 365 -5.96 1.30 6.97
CA PRO A 365 -6.15 -0.12 7.23
C PRO A 365 -7.14 -0.48 8.36
N ILE A 366 -7.34 0.42 9.33
CA ILE A 366 -8.23 0.23 10.47
C ILE A 366 -8.99 1.52 10.78
N ALA A 367 -10.32 1.44 10.86
CA ALA A 367 -11.11 2.53 11.41
C ALA A 367 -10.91 2.61 12.93
N VAL A 368 -10.66 3.80 13.45
CA VAL A 368 -10.48 4.02 14.89
C VAL A 368 -11.84 4.04 15.58
N PRO A 369 -12.14 3.11 16.51
CA PRO A 369 -13.38 3.16 17.25
C PRO A 369 -13.39 4.40 18.14
N THR A 370 -14.14 5.43 17.75
CA THR A 370 -14.35 6.61 18.60
C THR A 370 -15.27 6.24 19.77
N ALA A 371 -14.72 6.07 20.98
CA ALA A 371 -15.55 6.08 22.17
C ALA A 371 -15.59 7.49 22.77
N GLY A 372 -16.79 8.00 22.96
CA GLY A 372 -17.00 9.07 23.92
C GLY A 372 -16.70 8.57 25.34
N GLY A 373 -15.46 8.72 25.83
CA GLY A 373 -15.17 8.58 27.26
C GLY A 373 -13.75 8.17 27.70
N ASN A 374 -13.02 9.18 28.18
CA ASN A 374 -12.25 9.24 29.44
C ASN A 374 -10.85 8.62 29.61
N SER A 375 -10.05 8.50 28.55
CA SER A 375 -8.60 8.71 28.66
C SER A 375 -8.18 9.70 27.56
N SER A 376 -7.19 10.55 27.84
CA SER A 376 -6.90 11.71 27.00
C SER A 376 -6.31 11.40 25.61
N GLN A 377 -6.08 10.13 25.27
CA GLN A 377 -5.43 9.69 24.01
C GLN A 377 -6.07 8.46 23.36
N CYS A 378 -6.85 7.64 24.08
CA CYS A 378 -7.42 6.41 23.51
C CYS A 378 -8.74 6.71 22.77
N GLY A 379 -8.87 6.19 21.55
CA GLY A 379 -9.99 6.48 20.65
C GLY A 379 -9.89 7.84 19.95
N LEU A 380 -8.73 8.51 20.01
CA LEU A 380 -8.47 9.79 19.36
C LEU A 380 -7.55 9.68 18.13
N ASN A 381 -7.02 8.49 17.82
CA ASN A 381 -6.01 8.33 16.77
C ASN A 381 -4.74 9.18 17.03
N TYR A 382 -4.30 9.27 18.28
CA TYR A 382 -3.16 10.11 18.63
C TYR A 382 -1.84 9.45 18.17
N ASP A 383 -1.14 10.09 17.23
CA ASP A 383 0.17 9.67 16.66
C ASP A 383 0.19 8.25 16.07
N PRO A 384 -0.59 7.99 15.00
CA PRO A 384 -0.65 6.70 14.33
C PRO A 384 0.59 6.43 13.48
N ASP A 385 1.20 5.26 13.64
CA ASP A 385 2.41 4.88 12.92
C ASP A 385 2.11 4.08 11.65
N LEU A 386 3.00 4.21 10.65
CA LEU A 386 2.90 3.54 9.35
C LEU A 386 4.10 2.62 9.13
N LEU A 387 3.84 1.36 8.81
CA LEU A 387 4.88 0.41 8.44
C LEU A 387 4.54 -0.33 7.14
N VAL A 388 5.29 -0.01 6.08
CA VAL A 388 5.13 -0.64 4.77
C VAL A 388 5.61 -2.10 4.80
N SER A 389 4.89 -2.95 4.07
CA SER A 389 5.26 -4.36 3.80
C SER A 389 6.58 -4.46 3.04
N ALA A 390 7.25 -5.61 3.13
CA ALA A 390 8.56 -5.78 2.50
C ALA A 390 8.52 -5.71 0.95
N ASP A 391 7.38 -6.04 0.34
CA ASP A 391 7.18 -5.95 -1.12
C ASP A 391 6.55 -4.63 -1.57
N GLY A 392 6.16 -3.77 -0.61
CA GLY A 392 5.54 -2.47 -0.85
C GLY A 392 4.06 -2.50 -1.22
N THR A 393 3.38 -3.65 -1.19
CA THR A 393 1.99 -3.75 -1.65
C THR A 393 0.95 -3.47 -0.56
N ALA A 394 1.36 -3.57 0.70
CA ALA A 394 0.51 -3.33 1.86
C ALA A 394 1.17 -2.35 2.84
N VAL A 395 0.34 -1.67 3.62
CA VAL A 395 0.75 -0.81 4.72
C VAL A 395 0.08 -1.25 6.01
N ARG A 396 0.86 -1.28 7.10
CA ARG A 396 0.36 -1.48 8.46
C ARG A 396 0.17 -0.12 9.11
N TYR A 397 -0.94 0.02 9.82
CA TYR A 397 -1.34 1.21 10.56
C TYR A 397 -1.53 0.85 12.03
N SER A 398 -1.09 1.72 12.94
CA SER A 398 -1.41 1.60 14.36
C SER A 398 -2.41 2.66 14.79
N ALA A 399 -3.29 2.31 15.71
CA ALA A 399 -4.19 3.28 16.31
C ALA A 399 -4.59 2.87 17.73
N ALA A 400 -4.63 3.85 18.63
CA ALA A 400 -5.20 3.69 19.96
C ALA A 400 -6.73 3.64 19.87
N GLY A 401 -7.31 2.46 20.11
CA GLY A 401 -8.74 2.22 20.10
C GLY A 401 -9.35 2.18 21.51
N ALA A 402 -10.62 2.57 21.62
CA ALA A 402 -11.39 2.42 22.86
C ALA A 402 -11.94 1.00 23.01
N ALA A 403 -11.04 0.07 23.28
CA ALA A 403 -11.35 -1.35 23.42
C ALA A 403 -10.50 -2.00 24.54
N GLY A 404 -10.60 -3.32 24.70
CA GLY A 404 -9.94 -4.04 25.79
C GLY A 404 -10.51 -3.77 27.20
N PRO A 405 -9.90 -4.36 28.25
CA PRO A 405 -10.44 -4.40 29.62
C PRO A 405 -10.49 -3.03 30.33
N TYR A 406 -9.72 -2.05 29.86
CA TYR A 406 -9.64 -0.70 30.43
C TYR A 406 -10.08 0.40 29.45
N ASN A 407 -10.81 0.03 28.38
CA ASN A 407 -11.30 0.95 27.35
C ASN A 407 -10.16 1.74 26.66
N CYS A 408 -9.01 1.10 26.51
CA CYS A 408 -7.85 1.57 25.79
C CYS A 408 -7.02 0.36 25.36
N GLU A 409 -6.71 0.25 24.08
CA GLU A 409 -5.70 -0.66 23.57
C GLU A 409 -5.11 -0.09 22.28
N GLU A 410 -3.85 -0.43 22.01
CA GLU A 410 -3.24 -0.17 20.72
C GLU A 410 -3.54 -1.31 19.77
N LEU A 411 -4.19 -0.96 18.67
CA LEU A 411 -4.52 -1.87 17.59
C LEU A 411 -3.54 -1.69 16.45
N THR A 412 -3.30 -2.77 15.72
CA THR A 412 -2.65 -2.72 14.42
C THR A 412 -3.49 -3.45 13.39
N GLY A 413 -3.53 -2.92 12.18
CA GLY A 413 -4.07 -3.63 11.03
C GLY A 413 -3.31 -3.31 9.77
N SER A 414 -3.59 -4.06 8.71
CA SER A 414 -2.91 -3.92 7.43
C SER A 414 -3.90 -4.05 6.29
N ALA A 415 -3.70 -3.23 5.26
CA ALA A 415 -4.45 -3.25 4.00
C ALA A 415 -3.52 -2.92 2.84
N ASN A 416 -4.02 -2.98 1.61
CA ASN A 416 -3.31 -2.53 0.41
C ASN A 416 -2.80 -1.08 0.61
N ALA A 417 -1.58 -0.78 0.13
CA ALA A 417 -0.93 0.53 0.27
C ALA A 417 -1.42 1.60 -0.73
N GLY A 418 -2.57 1.38 -1.40
CA GLY A 418 -3.04 2.26 -2.47
C GLY A 418 -2.36 1.96 -3.81
N VAL A 419 -1.97 0.71 -4.05
CA VAL A 419 -1.28 0.26 -5.26
C VAL A 419 -2.05 -0.81 -6.02
N LEU A 420 -1.81 -0.87 -7.33
CA LEU A 420 -2.37 -1.88 -8.22
C LEU A 420 -1.38 -3.02 -8.50
N PRO A 421 -1.85 -4.28 -8.68
CA PRO A 421 -3.24 -4.70 -8.52
C PRO A 421 -3.68 -4.72 -7.06
N ASP A 422 -4.98 -4.61 -6.84
CA ASP A 422 -5.63 -4.74 -5.53
C ASP A 422 -6.74 -5.79 -5.58
N THR A 423 -7.05 -6.41 -4.44
CA THR A 423 -8.07 -7.46 -4.35
C THR A 423 -8.78 -7.41 -3.00
N ALA A 424 -10.09 -7.61 -3.00
CA ALA A 424 -10.88 -7.77 -1.78
C ALA A 424 -11.62 -9.12 -1.77
N ASP A 425 -11.14 -10.02 -0.92
CA ASP A 425 -11.75 -11.33 -0.69
C ASP A 425 -12.61 -11.40 0.58
N PHE A 426 -12.56 -10.35 1.41
CA PHE A 426 -13.33 -10.17 2.65
C PHE A 426 -13.23 -11.32 3.67
N THR A 427 -12.23 -12.20 3.55
CA THR A 427 -12.06 -13.37 4.43
C THR A 427 -11.62 -12.97 5.83
N ASN A 428 -10.86 -11.88 5.93
CA ASN A 428 -10.26 -11.37 7.15
C ASN A 428 -10.76 -9.96 7.52
N GLY A 429 -11.91 -9.57 6.95
CA GLY A 429 -12.56 -8.29 7.17
C GLY A 429 -12.49 -7.34 5.96
N ASP A 430 -12.91 -6.11 6.21
CA ASP A 430 -12.99 -4.95 5.32
C ASP A 430 -11.94 -3.87 5.65
N GLY A 431 -10.78 -4.24 6.22
CA GLY A 431 -9.70 -3.28 6.48
C GLY A 431 -9.27 -2.59 5.17
N GLY A 432 -9.08 -1.27 5.20
CA GLY A 432 -8.85 -0.47 3.99
C GLY A 432 -10.12 -0.13 3.20
N TRP A 433 -11.30 -0.23 3.83
CA TRP A 433 -12.56 0.24 3.28
C TRP A 433 -13.23 1.25 4.20
N ASP A 434 -13.55 2.43 3.66
CA ASP A 434 -14.34 3.44 4.37
C ASP A 434 -15.82 3.32 3.97
N GLN A 435 -16.72 3.57 4.92
CA GLN A 435 -18.16 3.38 4.75
C GLN A 435 -18.89 4.73 4.86
N TYR A 436 -19.78 5.02 3.92
CA TYR A 436 -20.62 6.21 3.92
C TYR A 436 -22.10 5.81 3.87
N GLY A 437 -22.72 5.82 5.05
CA GLY A 437 -24.07 5.32 5.26
C GLY A 437 -24.15 3.79 5.32
N GLY A 438 -25.38 3.26 5.32
CA GLY A 438 -25.64 1.83 5.30
C GLY A 438 -25.27 1.06 6.58
N SER A 439 -25.27 -0.25 6.46
CA SER A 439 -24.79 -1.20 7.47
C SER A 439 -24.04 -2.31 6.76
N PHE A 440 -22.77 -2.04 6.46
CA PHE A 440 -21.86 -2.96 5.80
C PHE A 440 -21.24 -3.94 6.80
N SER A 441 -21.03 -5.17 6.35
CA SER A 441 -20.35 -6.20 7.14
C SER A 441 -19.80 -7.31 6.26
N THR A 442 -18.76 -7.98 6.73
CA THR A 442 -18.16 -9.13 6.06
C THR A 442 -18.62 -10.45 6.69
N SER A 443 -18.89 -11.46 5.86
CA SER A 443 -19.22 -12.81 6.31
C SER A 443 -18.89 -13.84 5.24
N GLY A 444 -17.97 -14.76 5.56
CA GLY A 444 -17.64 -15.88 4.67
C GLY A 444 -17.07 -15.48 3.31
N GLY A 445 -16.31 -14.38 3.26
CA GLY A 445 -15.76 -13.82 2.01
C GLY A 445 -16.73 -12.95 1.21
N VAL A 446 -17.91 -12.66 1.76
CA VAL A 446 -18.91 -11.77 1.16
C VAL A 446 -18.96 -10.47 1.94
N TYR A 447 -18.93 -9.34 1.24
CA TYR A 447 -19.23 -8.03 1.80
C TYR A 447 -20.69 -7.69 1.54
N GLY A 448 -21.46 -7.36 2.58
CA GLY A 448 -22.90 -7.17 2.47
C GLY A 448 -23.37 -5.88 3.11
N GLU A 449 -24.25 -5.17 2.41
CA GLU A 449 -25.00 -4.03 2.93
C GLU A 449 -26.43 -4.49 3.27
N THR A 450 -26.88 -4.17 4.48
CA THR A 450 -28.14 -4.70 5.03
C THR A 450 -29.18 -3.65 5.45
N ALA A 451 -28.82 -2.37 5.53
CA ALA A 451 -29.76 -1.31 5.87
C ALA A 451 -30.69 -1.01 4.69
N GLY A 452 -30.14 -1.05 3.48
CA GLY A 452 -30.78 -0.72 2.23
C GLY A 452 -31.40 0.67 2.19
N GLY A 453 -32.51 0.80 1.44
CA GLY A 453 -33.24 2.06 1.29
C GLY A 453 -32.60 3.02 0.29
N THR A 454 -33.06 4.28 0.24
CA THR A 454 -32.67 5.23 -0.81
C THR A 454 -31.45 6.09 -0.43
N GLY A 455 -30.69 5.67 0.58
CA GLY A 455 -29.53 6.40 1.08
C GLY A 455 -28.36 6.46 0.11
N GLY A 456 -28.34 5.57 -0.89
CA GLY A 456 -27.20 5.41 -1.79
C GLY A 456 -25.98 4.96 -1.02
N ASN A 457 -26.11 3.95 -0.14
CA ASN A 457 -25.05 3.59 0.78
C ASN A 457 -23.85 3.10 -0.02
N LYS A 458 -22.65 3.52 0.37
CA LYS A 458 -21.42 3.20 -0.37
C LYS A 458 -20.26 2.89 0.55
N SER A 459 -19.31 2.15 0.04
CA SER A 459 -18.04 1.90 0.70
C SER A 459 -16.92 1.90 -0.33
N VAL A 460 -15.80 2.56 -0.02
CA VAL A 460 -14.72 2.85 -0.99
C VAL A 460 -13.38 2.28 -0.50
N THR A 461 -12.50 1.95 -1.45
CA THR A 461 -11.15 1.42 -1.22
C THR A 461 -10.19 1.85 -2.32
N GLY A 462 -8.89 1.78 -2.04
CA GLY A 462 -7.84 2.17 -2.97
C GLY A 462 -7.58 3.68 -3.01
N SER A 463 -6.61 4.08 -3.82
CA SER A 463 -6.15 5.48 -3.88
C SER A 463 -6.96 6.32 -4.86
N THR A 464 -7.31 7.54 -4.46
CA THR A 464 -7.91 8.55 -5.34
C THR A 464 -6.96 9.08 -6.41
N GLY A 465 -5.67 8.73 -6.33
CA GLY A 465 -4.67 9.01 -7.35
C GLY A 465 -4.64 8.02 -8.51
N TRP A 466 -5.40 6.92 -8.45
CA TRP A 466 -5.45 5.95 -9.54
C TRP A 466 -6.10 6.54 -10.78
N THR A 467 -5.39 6.43 -11.90
CA THR A 467 -5.93 6.74 -13.22
C THR A 467 -6.50 5.47 -13.82
N ASP A 468 -5.72 4.72 -14.60
CA ASP A 468 -6.25 3.71 -15.50
C ASP A 468 -6.23 2.31 -14.89
N TYR A 469 -7.39 1.67 -14.84
CA TYR A 469 -7.57 0.35 -14.23
C TYR A 469 -8.85 -0.34 -14.69
N ASP A 470 -8.88 -1.65 -14.48
CA ASP A 470 -10.08 -2.47 -14.57
C ASP A 470 -10.53 -2.95 -13.19
N VAL A 471 -11.84 -2.99 -12.97
CA VAL A 471 -12.50 -3.62 -11.82
C VAL A 471 -13.27 -4.83 -12.31
N ALA A 472 -13.01 -6.00 -11.73
CA ALA A 472 -13.82 -7.19 -11.91
C ALA A 472 -14.40 -7.62 -10.56
N GLY A 473 -15.68 -7.97 -10.52
CA GLY A 473 -16.28 -8.45 -9.28
C GLY A 473 -17.72 -8.90 -9.45
N ASP A 474 -18.22 -9.61 -8.44
CA ASP A 474 -19.58 -10.12 -8.42
C ASP A 474 -20.46 -9.24 -7.55
N VAL A 475 -21.68 -8.97 -8.01
CA VAL A 475 -22.71 -8.23 -7.27
C VAL A 475 -24.00 -9.05 -7.21
N ARG A 476 -24.68 -9.00 -6.06
CA ARG A 476 -25.97 -9.66 -5.82
C ARG A 476 -26.96 -8.72 -5.16
N LEU A 477 -28.11 -8.54 -5.79
CA LEU A 477 -29.28 -7.91 -5.16
C LEU A 477 -29.91 -8.92 -4.18
N ASN A 478 -29.82 -8.65 -2.87
CA ASN A 478 -30.42 -9.47 -1.81
C ASN A 478 -31.91 -9.14 -1.62
N SER A 479 -32.27 -7.86 -1.82
CA SER A 479 -33.64 -7.38 -1.97
C SER A 479 -33.64 -6.17 -2.90
N VAL A 480 -34.75 -5.89 -3.58
CA VAL A 480 -34.81 -4.81 -4.57
C VAL A 480 -36.18 -4.11 -4.51
N GLY A 481 -36.15 -2.79 -4.37
CA GLY A 481 -37.29 -1.91 -4.48
C GLY A 481 -37.62 -1.60 -5.95
N ALA A 482 -38.50 -0.61 -6.17
CA ALA A 482 -38.99 -0.30 -7.52
C ALA A 482 -37.89 0.26 -8.43
N ASN A 483 -36.94 1.00 -7.84
CA ASN A 483 -35.80 1.59 -8.55
C ASN A 483 -34.47 1.00 -8.06
N GLY A 484 -34.54 -0.16 -7.41
CA GLY A 484 -33.43 -0.76 -6.71
C GLY A 484 -32.29 -1.17 -7.65
N ASN A 485 -31.06 -0.86 -7.24
CA ASN A 485 -29.85 -1.21 -7.96
C ASN A 485 -28.66 -1.36 -7.01
N ALA A 486 -27.65 -2.10 -7.44
CA ALA A 486 -26.37 -2.22 -6.75
C ALA A 486 -25.25 -2.49 -7.74
N GLY A 487 -24.04 -2.06 -7.40
CA GLY A 487 -22.91 -2.13 -8.31
C GLY A 487 -21.62 -1.61 -7.72
N PHE A 488 -20.75 -1.16 -8.61
CA PHE A 488 -19.43 -0.64 -8.33
C PHE A 488 -19.36 0.86 -8.66
N LEU A 489 -18.58 1.58 -7.86
CA LEU A 489 -18.12 2.92 -8.16
C LEU A 489 -16.69 2.83 -8.70
N VAL A 490 -16.39 3.61 -9.72
CA VAL A 490 -15.04 3.75 -10.29
C VAL A 490 -14.73 5.22 -10.53
N ARG A 491 -13.46 5.58 -10.47
CA ARG A 491 -12.95 6.96 -10.48
C ARG A 491 -13.59 7.79 -9.35
N THR A 492 -13.71 7.19 -8.18
CA THR A 492 -14.40 7.79 -7.03
C THR A 492 -13.50 8.79 -6.31
N THR A 493 -14.03 9.99 -6.10
CA THR A 493 -13.42 11.05 -5.28
C THR A 493 -14.48 11.74 -4.44
N ASP A 494 -14.07 12.35 -3.33
CA ASP A 494 -14.92 13.12 -2.43
C ASP A 494 -16.24 12.42 -1.99
N PRO A 495 -16.22 11.13 -1.59
CA PRO A 495 -17.41 10.46 -1.08
C PRO A 495 -17.87 11.05 0.25
N THR A 496 -19.17 11.16 0.42
CA THR A 496 -19.83 11.50 1.68
C THR A 496 -21.15 10.71 1.84
N THR A 497 -21.77 10.78 3.02
CA THR A 497 -23.08 10.15 3.22
C THR A 497 -24.17 10.87 2.41
N GLY A 498 -24.87 10.12 1.57
CA GLY A 498 -26.00 10.60 0.76
C GLY A 498 -26.10 9.86 -0.56
N THR A 499 -27.24 10.03 -1.26
CA THR A 499 -27.61 9.16 -2.38
C THR A 499 -26.56 9.09 -3.49
N ASP A 500 -26.14 10.26 -3.99
CA ASP A 500 -25.17 10.40 -5.08
C ASP A 500 -24.12 11.46 -4.69
N ASN A 501 -23.84 11.59 -3.38
CA ASN A 501 -22.88 12.54 -2.81
C ASN A 501 -21.41 12.07 -2.92
N GLU A 502 -20.93 12.05 -4.15
CA GLU A 502 -19.56 11.73 -4.57
C GLU A 502 -19.36 12.25 -6.00
N ASP A 503 -18.11 12.25 -6.44
CA ASP A 503 -17.74 12.31 -7.86
C ASP A 503 -17.28 10.90 -8.29
N ALA A 504 -18.05 10.21 -9.14
CA ALA A 504 -17.74 8.85 -9.60
C ALA A 504 -18.53 8.44 -10.86
N TYR A 505 -18.01 7.47 -11.62
CA TYR A 505 -18.87 6.63 -12.46
C TYR A 505 -19.46 5.50 -11.62
N TYR A 506 -20.75 5.25 -11.80
CA TYR A 506 -21.43 4.11 -11.23
C TYR A 506 -21.77 3.10 -12.33
N VAL A 507 -21.44 1.83 -12.08
CA VAL A 507 -21.79 0.70 -12.94
C VAL A 507 -22.45 -0.37 -12.09
N GLY A 508 -23.71 -0.67 -12.38
CA GLY A 508 -24.46 -1.61 -11.54
C GLY A 508 -25.57 -2.34 -12.27
N VAL A 509 -26.25 -3.20 -11.51
CA VAL A 509 -27.36 -4.02 -11.97
C VAL A 509 -28.67 -3.57 -11.33
N THR A 510 -29.73 -3.58 -12.12
CA THR A 510 -31.12 -3.58 -11.64
C THR A 510 -31.67 -5.02 -11.73
N SER A 511 -32.94 -5.21 -11.40
CA SER A 511 -33.64 -6.48 -11.68
C SER A 511 -33.74 -6.84 -13.17
N SER A 512 -33.37 -5.94 -14.10
CA SER A 512 -33.56 -6.16 -15.54
C SER A 512 -32.49 -5.60 -16.46
N SER A 513 -31.50 -4.86 -15.97
CA SER A 513 -30.53 -4.16 -16.79
C SER A 513 -29.19 -3.96 -16.10
N VAL A 514 -28.12 -3.92 -16.89
CA VAL A 514 -26.87 -3.25 -16.48
C VAL A 514 -27.00 -1.77 -16.80
N VAL A 515 -26.65 -0.90 -15.87
CA VAL A 515 -26.72 0.55 -15.99
C VAL A 515 -25.37 1.18 -15.75
N VAL A 516 -25.07 2.24 -16.51
CA VAL A 516 -23.90 3.09 -16.29
C VAL A 516 -24.38 4.52 -16.15
N GLY A 517 -23.92 5.19 -15.10
CA GLY A 517 -24.18 6.60 -14.86
C GLY A 517 -22.98 7.30 -14.29
N LYS A 518 -23.11 8.61 -14.14
CA LYS A 518 -22.20 9.44 -13.36
C LYS A 518 -22.92 10.07 -12.20
N GLU A 519 -22.22 10.12 -11.09
CA GLU A 519 -22.63 10.72 -9.83
C GLU A 519 -21.65 11.88 -9.60
N ALA A 520 -22.17 13.11 -9.60
CA ALA A 520 -21.40 14.32 -9.35
C ALA A 520 -22.24 15.21 -8.41
N TYR A 521 -22.45 14.72 -7.19
CA TYR A 521 -23.47 15.24 -6.27
C TYR A 521 -24.89 15.18 -6.85
N GLY A 522 -25.16 14.14 -7.64
CA GLY A 522 -26.41 13.89 -8.33
C GLY A 522 -26.27 12.90 -9.49
N TRP A 523 -27.34 12.15 -9.74
CA TRP A 523 -27.38 11.11 -10.78
C TRP A 523 -27.58 11.63 -12.22
N THR A 524 -26.76 11.12 -13.14
CA THR A 524 -27.00 11.18 -14.59
C THR A 524 -26.75 9.81 -15.23
N GLN A 525 -27.79 9.17 -15.74
CA GLN A 525 -27.64 7.93 -16.51
C GLN A 525 -26.98 8.22 -17.86
N LEU A 526 -25.91 7.48 -18.18
CA LEU A 526 -25.17 7.58 -19.44
C LEU A 526 -25.58 6.48 -20.42
N ALA A 527 -25.70 5.24 -19.94
CA ALA A 527 -26.03 4.09 -20.77
C ALA A 527 -26.77 3.01 -19.96
N SER A 528 -27.47 2.12 -20.67
CA SER A 528 -28.07 0.94 -20.07
C SER A 528 -28.27 -0.14 -21.13
N THR A 529 -28.13 -1.40 -20.76
CA THR A 529 -28.44 -2.55 -21.61
C THR A 529 -29.29 -3.58 -20.86
N PRO A 530 -30.34 -4.18 -21.46
CA PRO A 530 -31.15 -5.19 -20.80
C PRO A 530 -30.34 -6.45 -20.47
N ILE A 531 -30.54 -7.01 -19.27
CA ILE A 531 -30.08 -8.34 -18.89
C ILE A 531 -31.06 -9.35 -19.52
N PRO A 532 -30.62 -10.23 -20.44
CA PRO A 532 -31.51 -11.20 -21.07
C PRO A 532 -32.19 -12.11 -20.04
N GLY A 533 -33.53 -12.05 -19.96
CA GLY A 533 -34.30 -12.82 -18.97
C GLY A 533 -34.43 -12.18 -17.58
N GLY A 534 -33.81 -11.02 -17.36
CA GLY A 534 -33.77 -10.32 -16.09
C GLY A 534 -32.80 -10.92 -15.08
N LEU A 535 -32.67 -10.28 -13.93
CA LEU A 535 -31.84 -10.70 -12.80
C LEU A 535 -32.71 -10.99 -11.58
N ALA A 536 -32.77 -12.26 -11.18
CA ALA A 536 -33.50 -12.67 -9.99
C ALA A 536 -32.73 -12.29 -8.72
N THR A 537 -33.43 -11.76 -7.72
CA THR A 537 -32.91 -11.53 -6.38
C THR A 537 -32.22 -12.79 -5.83
N GLY A 538 -31.09 -12.61 -5.15
CA GLY A 538 -30.27 -13.70 -4.62
C GLY A 538 -29.33 -14.35 -5.64
N SER A 539 -29.34 -13.92 -6.91
CA SER A 539 -28.40 -14.39 -7.93
C SER A 539 -27.21 -13.46 -8.04
N TRP A 540 -26.01 -14.04 -8.17
CA TRP A 540 -24.78 -13.31 -8.45
C TRP A 540 -24.70 -12.92 -9.94
N TYR A 541 -24.14 -11.74 -10.18
CA TYR A 541 -23.88 -11.20 -11.50
C TYR A 541 -22.46 -10.64 -11.55
N HIS A 542 -21.67 -11.10 -12.50
CA HIS A 542 -20.30 -10.65 -12.70
C HIS A 542 -20.29 -9.38 -13.53
N LEU A 543 -19.49 -8.39 -13.11
CA LEU A 543 -19.19 -7.19 -13.87
C LEU A 543 -17.68 -7.07 -14.06
N THR A 544 -17.26 -6.74 -15.28
CA THR A 544 -15.91 -6.27 -15.59
C THR A 544 -16.02 -4.86 -16.14
N ILE A 545 -15.34 -3.91 -15.52
CA ILE A 545 -15.43 -2.47 -15.78
C ILE A 545 -14.03 -1.97 -16.06
N GLY A 546 -13.77 -1.50 -17.28
CA GLY A 546 -12.50 -0.86 -17.61
C GLY A 546 -12.66 0.65 -17.71
N VAL A 547 -11.82 1.38 -17.00
CA VAL A 547 -11.74 2.85 -17.08
C VAL A 547 -10.33 3.24 -17.51
N THR A 548 -10.18 3.70 -18.75
CA THR A 548 -8.89 4.20 -19.25
C THR A 548 -9.04 5.50 -20.02
N GLY A 549 -8.35 6.55 -19.59
CA GLY A 549 -8.57 7.89 -20.12
C GLY A 549 -10.04 8.29 -19.98
N CYS A 550 -10.73 8.48 -21.10
CA CYS A 550 -12.17 8.78 -21.14
C CYS A 550 -13.04 7.57 -21.51
N ASP A 551 -12.43 6.41 -21.75
CA ASP A 551 -13.14 5.22 -22.19
C ASP A 551 -13.60 4.43 -20.99
N VAL A 552 -14.91 4.16 -20.94
CA VAL A 552 -15.55 3.31 -19.95
C VAL A 552 -16.16 2.13 -20.68
N THR A 553 -15.69 0.93 -20.34
CA THR A 553 -16.16 -0.34 -20.92
C THR A 553 -16.77 -1.18 -19.81
N VAL A 554 -17.87 -1.84 -20.11
CA VAL A 554 -18.57 -2.70 -19.16
C VAL A 554 -18.94 -3.99 -19.86
N GLN A 555 -18.51 -5.10 -19.28
CA GLN A 555 -19.00 -6.43 -19.57
C GLN A 555 -19.80 -6.93 -18.37
N GLY A 556 -20.93 -7.58 -18.62
CA GLY A 556 -21.73 -8.16 -17.55
C GLY A 556 -22.33 -9.51 -17.90
N GLU A 557 -22.30 -10.45 -16.96
CA GLU A 557 -22.87 -11.78 -17.15
C GLU A 557 -23.31 -12.46 -15.85
N PRO A 558 -24.35 -13.31 -15.87
CA PRO A 558 -24.68 -14.18 -14.75
C PRO A 558 -23.54 -15.16 -14.43
N THR A 559 -23.11 -15.19 -13.16
CA THR A 559 -22.03 -16.07 -12.70
C THR A 559 -22.40 -17.55 -12.88
N GLY A 560 -21.43 -18.38 -13.25
CA GLY A 560 -21.61 -19.84 -13.33
C GLY A 560 -22.51 -20.31 -14.48
N THR A 561 -22.75 -19.46 -15.47
CA THR A 561 -23.54 -19.79 -16.66
C THR A 561 -22.74 -19.50 -17.94
N ASN A 562 -23.05 -20.21 -19.03
CA ASN A 562 -22.48 -19.94 -20.36
C ASN A 562 -23.39 -18.99 -21.16
N SER A 563 -23.95 -17.97 -20.51
CA SER A 563 -24.76 -16.96 -21.21
C SER A 563 -23.88 -16.00 -21.99
N ASN A 564 -24.41 -15.46 -23.08
CA ASN A 564 -23.70 -14.39 -23.77
C ASN A 564 -23.63 -13.15 -22.86
N PRO A 565 -22.44 -12.58 -22.63
CA PRO A 565 -22.29 -11.35 -21.88
C PRO A 565 -23.00 -10.19 -22.57
N VAL A 566 -23.40 -9.19 -21.78
CA VAL A 566 -23.82 -7.88 -22.27
C VAL A 566 -22.63 -6.93 -22.25
N TYR A 567 -22.59 -6.03 -23.23
CA TYR A 567 -21.51 -5.05 -23.36
C TYR A 567 -22.06 -3.63 -23.44
N LEU A 568 -21.37 -2.70 -22.78
CA LEU A 568 -21.52 -1.27 -22.95
C LEU A 568 -20.14 -0.65 -23.16
N HIS A 569 -20.07 0.31 -24.06
CA HIS A 569 -18.89 1.15 -24.26
C HIS A 569 -19.36 2.58 -24.39
N LEU A 570 -18.72 3.48 -23.66
CA LEU A 570 -18.98 4.91 -23.72
C LEU A 570 -17.68 5.68 -23.57
N ASN A 571 -17.69 6.90 -24.11
CA ASN A 571 -16.60 7.84 -23.99
C ASN A 571 -17.11 9.06 -23.19
N ASP A 572 -16.63 9.22 -21.96
CA ASP A 572 -16.96 10.33 -21.07
C ASP A 572 -15.71 10.67 -20.25
N CYS A 573 -15.38 11.96 -20.15
CA CYS A 573 -14.16 12.45 -19.48
C CYS A 573 -14.47 13.19 -18.18
N SER A 574 -15.64 12.97 -17.57
CA SER A 574 -16.05 13.68 -16.35
C SER A 574 -15.10 13.41 -15.18
N PHE A 575 -14.56 12.19 -15.08
CA PHE A 575 -13.63 11.81 -14.00
C PHE A 575 -12.38 11.14 -14.58
N SER A 576 -11.21 11.70 -14.28
CA SER A 576 -9.92 11.27 -14.83
C SER A 576 -9.05 10.51 -13.84
N GLN A 577 -9.50 10.34 -12.60
CA GLN A 577 -8.84 9.57 -11.54
C GLN A 577 -9.82 9.26 -10.43
N GLY A 578 -9.47 8.34 -9.55
CA GLY A 578 -10.21 8.10 -8.33
C GLY A 578 -10.15 6.63 -7.91
N SER A 579 -10.58 6.40 -6.68
CA SER A 579 -10.62 5.09 -6.04
C SER A 579 -11.76 4.22 -6.59
N VAL A 580 -11.93 3.03 -6.02
CA VAL A 580 -13.00 2.09 -6.36
C VAL A 580 -13.94 1.96 -5.16
N GLY A 581 -15.21 1.64 -5.40
CA GLY A 581 -16.14 1.37 -4.33
C GLY A 581 -17.28 0.45 -4.73
N VAL A 582 -18.12 0.16 -3.75
CA VAL A 582 -19.39 -0.54 -3.91
C VAL A 582 -20.53 0.37 -3.47
N ARG A 583 -21.69 0.26 -4.12
CA ARG A 583 -22.86 1.09 -3.81
C ARG A 583 -24.16 0.33 -4.03
N ASP A 584 -25.14 0.56 -3.16
CA ASP A 584 -26.53 0.17 -3.35
C ASP A 584 -27.51 1.35 -3.24
N TYR A 585 -28.65 1.25 -3.90
CA TYR A 585 -29.76 2.18 -3.80
C TYR A 585 -31.09 1.44 -3.91
N ASP A 586 -32.03 1.72 -3.00
CA ASP A 586 -33.36 1.10 -2.91
C ASP A 586 -33.28 -0.45 -2.99
N ALA A 587 -32.22 -1.01 -2.41
CA ALA A 587 -31.91 -2.44 -2.43
C ALA A 587 -31.21 -2.83 -1.13
N THR A 588 -31.01 -4.13 -0.90
CA THR A 588 -29.88 -4.60 -0.08
C THR A 588 -29.00 -5.44 -0.97
N ALA A 589 -27.69 -5.45 -0.75
CA ALA A 589 -26.76 -6.02 -1.71
C ALA A 589 -25.56 -6.72 -1.09
N SER A 590 -24.90 -7.54 -1.90
CA SER A 590 -23.66 -8.24 -1.55
C SER A 590 -22.67 -8.19 -2.70
N TRP A 591 -21.38 -8.21 -2.35
CA TRP A 591 -20.25 -8.24 -3.28
C TRP A 591 -19.24 -9.32 -2.86
N GLU A 592 -18.60 -9.94 -3.85
CA GLU A 592 -17.49 -10.88 -3.67
C GLU A 592 -16.54 -10.85 -4.87
N ASN A 593 -15.35 -11.45 -4.72
CA ASN A 593 -14.35 -11.61 -5.78
C ASN A 593 -13.94 -10.30 -6.48
N ILE A 594 -13.72 -9.23 -5.70
CA ILE A 594 -13.35 -7.93 -6.26
C ILE A 594 -11.84 -7.93 -6.57
N HIS A 595 -11.51 -7.64 -7.82
CA HIS A 595 -10.15 -7.51 -8.33
C HIS A 595 -10.01 -6.19 -9.08
N ILE A 596 -9.02 -5.40 -8.71
CA ILE A 596 -8.65 -4.17 -9.39
C ILE A 596 -7.27 -4.38 -10.03
N THR A 597 -7.18 -4.17 -11.33
CA THR A 597 -5.94 -4.42 -12.08
C THR A 597 -5.53 -3.19 -12.85
N LYS A 598 -4.23 -2.96 -12.97
CA LYS A 598 -3.69 -1.84 -13.73
C LYS A 598 -3.97 -2.02 -15.23
N ALA A 599 -4.47 -0.96 -15.85
CA ALA A 599 -4.58 -0.87 -17.30
C ALA A 599 -3.44 0.02 -17.82
N GLY A 600 -2.84 -0.34 -18.95
CA GLY A 600 -1.77 0.47 -19.53
C GLY A 600 -1.19 -0.08 -20.82
N ALA A 601 -0.23 0.66 -21.37
CA ALA A 601 0.54 0.19 -22.51
C ALA A 601 1.39 -1.04 -22.20
N ILE A 602 1.32 -2.06 -23.06
CA ILE A 602 2.36 -3.09 -23.17
C ILE A 602 3.37 -2.55 -24.18
N THR A 603 4.58 -2.26 -23.71
CA THR A 603 5.63 -1.63 -24.53
C THR A 603 6.70 -2.64 -24.97
N GLY A 604 7.30 -2.39 -26.13
CA GLY A 604 8.30 -3.27 -26.75
C GLY A 604 8.09 -3.39 -28.26
N PRO A 605 8.75 -4.36 -28.92
CA PRO A 605 9.64 -5.35 -28.32
C PRO A 605 11.00 -4.76 -27.90
N GLY A 606 11.59 -5.26 -26.82
CA GLY A 606 12.88 -4.82 -26.32
C GLY A 606 12.87 -3.33 -25.95
N SER A 607 13.74 -2.54 -26.56
CA SER A 607 13.87 -1.10 -26.31
C SER A 607 13.36 -0.23 -27.46
N THR A 608 12.43 -0.72 -28.29
CA THR A 608 11.88 0.05 -29.43
C THR A 608 11.05 1.24 -28.97
N GLY A 609 10.39 1.14 -27.80
CA GLY A 609 9.43 2.13 -27.32
C GLY A 609 8.10 2.15 -28.09
N GLU A 610 7.83 1.10 -28.87
CA GLU A 610 6.53 0.87 -29.50
C GLU A 610 5.57 0.17 -28.52
N CYS A 611 4.29 0.09 -28.91
CA CYS A 611 3.21 -0.47 -28.12
C CYS A 611 2.54 -1.63 -28.85
N VAL A 612 2.06 -2.61 -28.09
CA VAL A 612 1.05 -3.58 -28.56
C VAL A 612 -0.26 -2.82 -28.77
N ASP A 613 -0.78 -2.84 -29.99
CA ASP A 613 -1.83 -1.93 -30.46
C ASP A 613 -2.97 -2.70 -31.12
N ASP A 614 -4.22 -2.44 -30.72
CA ASP A 614 -5.41 -2.82 -31.48
C ASP A 614 -5.54 -1.93 -32.73
N ASN A 615 -5.35 -2.52 -33.90
CA ASN A 615 -5.43 -1.79 -35.15
C ASN A 615 -6.80 -1.13 -35.34
N LYS A 616 -6.78 0.16 -35.69
CA LYS A 616 -7.94 1.06 -35.85
C LYS A 616 -8.55 1.56 -34.54
N ASN A 617 -8.11 1.08 -33.38
CA ASN A 617 -8.54 1.58 -32.08
C ASN A 617 -10.09 1.52 -31.93
N THR A 618 -10.64 0.32 -32.09
CA THR A 618 -12.08 0.04 -31.97
C THR A 618 -12.30 -1.34 -31.36
N ASP A 619 -13.44 -1.57 -30.70
CA ASP A 619 -13.83 -2.87 -30.15
C ASP A 619 -14.22 -3.95 -31.19
N ALA A 620 -13.74 -3.88 -32.43
CA ALA A 620 -14.17 -4.77 -33.50
C ALA A 620 -13.39 -6.10 -33.47
N ASN A 621 -14.11 -7.22 -33.36
CA ASN A 621 -13.50 -8.55 -33.46
C ASN A 621 -12.72 -8.71 -34.77
N GLY A 622 -11.52 -9.27 -34.65
CA GLY A 622 -10.61 -9.53 -35.75
C GLY A 622 -9.79 -8.32 -36.19
N ASN A 623 -9.83 -7.23 -35.43
CA ASN A 623 -8.80 -6.22 -35.55
C ASN A 623 -7.43 -6.86 -35.27
N ALA A 624 -6.47 -6.55 -36.15
CA ALA A 624 -5.11 -7.05 -36.01
C ALA A 624 -4.47 -6.43 -34.77
N VAL A 625 -3.81 -7.24 -33.94
CA VAL A 625 -2.94 -6.70 -32.91
C VAL A 625 -1.56 -6.49 -33.51
N GLN A 626 -1.06 -5.26 -33.46
CA GLN A 626 0.10 -4.81 -34.22
C GLN A 626 1.10 -4.04 -33.35
N LEU A 627 2.26 -3.73 -33.92
CA LEU A 627 3.16 -2.71 -33.40
C LEU A 627 2.75 -1.33 -33.88
N TRP A 628 2.74 -0.37 -32.97
CA TRP A 628 2.52 1.03 -33.30
C TRP A 628 3.25 1.93 -32.32
N GLN A 629 3.57 3.17 -32.71
CA GLN A 629 4.05 4.16 -31.74
C GLN A 629 3.06 4.30 -30.56
N CYS A 630 3.62 4.35 -29.35
CA CYS A 630 2.82 4.61 -28.17
C CYS A 630 2.22 6.03 -28.23
N ASN A 631 0.90 6.13 -28.25
CA ASN A 631 0.17 7.40 -28.33
C ASN A 631 -0.99 7.48 -27.33
N GLY A 632 -1.12 6.48 -26.44
CA GLY A 632 -2.06 6.48 -25.32
C GLY A 632 -3.51 6.24 -25.70
N VAL A 633 -3.80 5.87 -26.96
CA VAL A 633 -5.16 5.57 -27.41
C VAL A 633 -5.71 4.30 -26.74
N PRO A 634 -7.02 4.15 -26.55
CA PRO A 634 -7.59 3.03 -25.79
C PRO A 634 -7.22 1.63 -26.30
N GLY A 635 -6.97 1.45 -27.59
CA GLY A 635 -6.52 0.21 -28.21
C GLY A 635 -5.08 -0.19 -27.85
N GLN A 636 -4.33 0.69 -27.16
CA GLN A 636 -3.03 0.38 -26.58
C GLN A 636 -3.11 0.12 -25.07
N GLN A 637 -4.30 0.19 -24.49
CA GLN A 637 -4.51 0.12 -23.05
C GLN A 637 -4.97 -1.28 -22.70
N TRP A 638 -4.02 -2.06 -22.20
CA TRP A 638 -4.19 -3.47 -21.90
C TRP A 638 -4.19 -3.70 -20.40
N SER A 639 -5.10 -4.55 -19.95
CA SER A 639 -5.19 -5.02 -18.57
C SER A 639 -4.79 -6.47 -18.49
N VAL A 640 -3.99 -6.82 -17.49
CA VAL A 640 -3.55 -8.20 -17.24
C VAL A 640 -4.39 -8.76 -16.11
N LEU A 641 -5.28 -9.70 -16.42
CA LEU A 641 -6.22 -10.25 -15.45
C LEU A 641 -5.73 -11.56 -14.83
N ALA A 642 -6.21 -11.84 -13.61
CA ALA A 642 -5.85 -13.05 -12.86
C ALA A 642 -6.33 -14.35 -13.54
N ASP A 643 -7.32 -14.27 -14.43
CA ASP A 643 -7.81 -15.38 -15.25
C ASP A 643 -6.88 -15.75 -16.42
N GLY A 644 -5.71 -15.10 -16.51
CA GLY A 644 -4.70 -15.32 -17.54
C GLY A 644 -4.99 -14.59 -18.86
N THR A 645 -6.05 -13.80 -18.95
CA THR A 645 -6.33 -13.00 -20.15
C THR A 645 -5.62 -11.65 -20.09
N ILE A 646 -5.27 -11.13 -21.27
CA ILE A 646 -4.82 -9.75 -21.45
C ILE A 646 -5.91 -9.06 -22.28
N ARG A 647 -6.49 -7.96 -21.79
CA ARG A 647 -7.71 -7.38 -22.37
C ARG A 647 -7.58 -5.91 -22.74
N ALA A 648 -8.22 -5.54 -23.84
CA ALA A 648 -8.49 -4.16 -24.26
C ALA A 648 -9.95 -4.10 -24.74
N TYR A 649 -10.66 -3.00 -24.47
CA TYR A 649 -12.10 -2.89 -24.78
C TYR A 649 -12.99 -4.02 -24.21
N GLY A 650 -12.58 -4.65 -23.10
CA GLY A 650 -13.26 -5.85 -22.56
C GLY A 650 -13.10 -7.11 -23.43
N LYS A 651 -12.22 -7.08 -24.43
CA LYS A 651 -11.92 -8.19 -25.37
C LYS A 651 -10.50 -8.68 -25.16
N CYS A 652 -10.24 -9.91 -25.56
CA CYS A 652 -9.01 -10.63 -25.29
C CYS A 652 -7.97 -10.45 -26.40
N LEU A 653 -6.71 -10.36 -25.99
CA LEU A 653 -5.54 -10.62 -26.84
C LEU A 653 -5.60 -12.08 -27.29
N ASP A 654 -5.96 -12.32 -28.54
CA ASP A 654 -6.36 -13.63 -29.06
C ASP A 654 -5.43 -14.13 -30.16
N ILE A 655 -5.12 -15.41 -30.17
CA ILE A 655 -4.44 -16.04 -31.30
C ILE A 655 -5.48 -16.50 -32.31
N VAL A 656 -5.42 -15.92 -33.51
CA VAL A 656 -6.38 -16.13 -34.61
C VAL A 656 -6.73 -17.60 -34.78
N GLY A 657 -7.99 -17.93 -34.53
CA GLY A 657 -8.54 -19.28 -34.72
C GLY A 657 -7.95 -20.34 -33.78
N ASP A 658 -7.51 -19.96 -32.58
CA ASP A 658 -6.91 -20.84 -31.58
C ASP A 658 -5.63 -21.55 -32.12
N GLY A 659 -4.89 -20.83 -32.96
CA GLY A 659 -3.72 -21.33 -33.66
C GLY A 659 -2.56 -21.67 -32.71
N THR A 660 -1.87 -22.78 -32.96
CA THR A 660 -0.72 -23.20 -32.14
C THR A 660 0.60 -23.20 -32.87
N ALA A 661 0.62 -22.99 -34.19
CA ALA A 661 1.84 -23.05 -35.00
C ALA A 661 2.63 -21.74 -34.91
N ASN A 662 3.94 -21.81 -35.18
CA ASN A 662 4.74 -20.60 -35.44
C ASN A 662 4.05 -19.76 -36.53
N PHE A 663 4.13 -18.44 -36.39
CA PHE A 663 3.55 -17.44 -37.30
C PHE A 663 2.02 -17.32 -37.27
N SER A 664 1.33 -18.04 -36.38
CA SER A 664 -0.07 -17.75 -36.09
C SER A 664 -0.21 -16.31 -35.60
N LYS A 665 -1.15 -15.58 -36.19
CA LYS A 665 -1.34 -14.14 -35.95
C LYS A 665 -2.14 -13.88 -34.68
N VAL A 666 -1.99 -12.67 -34.15
CA VAL A 666 -2.71 -12.19 -32.97
C VAL A 666 -3.74 -11.14 -33.38
N GLU A 667 -4.91 -11.18 -32.78
CA GLU A 667 -6.07 -10.32 -33.02
C GLU A 667 -6.76 -9.91 -31.71
N LEU A 668 -7.64 -8.91 -31.78
CA LEU A 668 -8.59 -8.60 -30.73
C LEU A 668 -9.85 -9.44 -30.94
N TRP A 669 -10.29 -10.16 -29.91
CA TRP A 669 -11.49 -11.01 -30.02
C TRP A 669 -12.30 -11.08 -28.72
N ASP A 670 -13.60 -11.37 -28.84
CA ASP A 670 -14.44 -11.66 -27.68
C ASP A 670 -13.82 -12.74 -26.81
N CYS A 671 -13.72 -12.48 -25.51
CA CYS A 671 -13.26 -13.47 -24.55
C CYS A 671 -14.25 -14.65 -24.51
N ASN A 672 -13.78 -15.84 -24.88
CA ASN A 672 -14.59 -17.05 -25.04
C ASN A 672 -13.99 -18.27 -24.34
N GLY A 673 -12.92 -18.06 -23.55
CA GLY A 673 -12.30 -19.08 -22.69
C GLY A 673 -11.41 -20.09 -23.43
N VAL A 674 -11.07 -19.86 -24.70
CA VAL A 674 -10.13 -20.73 -25.43
C VAL A 674 -8.69 -20.52 -24.99
N GLY A 675 -7.85 -21.53 -25.23
CA GLY A 675 -6.44 -21.49 -24.84
C GLY A 675 -5.63 -20.41 -25.56
N GLY A 676 -6.05 -20.01 -26.76
CA GLY A 676 -5.44 -18.92 -27.54
C GLY A 676 -5.53 -17.53 -26.90
N GLN A 677 -6.38 -17.36 -25.87
CA GLN A 677 -6.58 -16.10 -25.14
C GLN A 677 -5.79 -16.02 -23.83
N GLN A 678 -5.05 -17.08 -23.51
CA GLN A 678 -4.34 -17.23 -22.24
C GLN A 678 -2.88 -16.81 -22.40
N TRP A 679 -2.41 -15.91 -21.54
CA TRP A 679 -1.06 -15.36 -21.57
C TRP A 679 -0.45 -15.32 -20.17
N VAL A 680 0.83 -15.64 -20.10
CA VAL A 680 1.62 -15.62 -18.87
C VAL A 680 2.79 -14.68 -19.09
N PRO A 681 2.75 -13.46 -18.55
CA PRO A 681 3.92 -12.61 -18.47
C PRO A 681 5.00 -13.30 -17.64
N ARG A 682 6.21 -13.37 -18.17
CA ARG A 682 7.36 -13.99 -17.50
C ARG A 682 8.38 -12.95 -17.09
N SER A 683 9.19 -13.29 -16.09
CA SER A 683 10.24 -12.42 -15.56
C SER A 683 11.35 -12.09 -16.57
N ASP A 684 11.44 -12.84 -17.67
CA ASP A 684 12.36 -12.57 -18.79
C ASP A 684 11.78 -11.59 -19.83
N GLY A 685 10.59 -11.03 -19.57
CA GLY A 685 9.87 -10.12 -20.45
C GLY A 685 9.02 -10.82 -21.52
N SER A 686 9.04 -12.16 -21.60
CA SER A 686 8.24 -12.87 -22.60
C SER A 686 6.76 -12.97 -22.19
N LEU A 687 5.88 -12.78 -23.16
CA LEU A 687 4.44 -13.05 -23.05
C LEU A 687 4.16 -14.45 -23.61
N TYR A 688 4.05 -15.44 -22.73
CA TYR A 688 3.92 -16.85 -23.10
C TYR A 688 2.46 -17.28 -23.18
N ASN A 689 2.06 -17.93 -24.27
CA ASN A 689 0.76 -18.59 -24.38
C ASN A 689 0.88 -20.09 -24.01
N PRO A 690 0.24 -20.57 -22.92
CA PRO A 690 0.38 -21.94 -22.44
C PRO A 690 -0.11 -23.02 -23.38
N GLN A 691 -1.13 -22.73 -24.18
CA GLN A 691 -1.72 -23.69 -25.11
C GLN A 691 -0.79 -24.00 -26.27
N SER A 692 -0.23 -22.96 -26.90
CA SER A 692 0.66 -23.09 -28.05
C SER A 692 2.10 -23.46 -27.68
N GLY A 693 2.51 -23.17 -26.44
CA GLY A 693 3.89 -23.30 -25.99
C GLY A 693 4.82 -22.24 -26.56
N ARG A 694 4.27 -21.11 -27.02
CA ARG A 694 4.97 -20.05 -27.79
C ARG A 694 4.81 -18.68 -27.13
N CYS A 695 5.59 -17.71 -27.60
CA CYS A 695 5.63 -16.36 -27.07
C CYS A 695 5.15 -15.34 -28.10
N LEU A 696 4.57 -14.21 -27.64
CA LEU A 696 4.24 -13.06 -28.48
C LEU A 696 5.51 -12.50 -29.11
N ASP A 697 5.50 -12.31 -30.42
CA ASP A 697 6.68 -12.06 -31.24
C ASP A 697 6.43 -10.97 -32.27
N ASP A 698 7.37 -10.03 -32.39
CA ASP A 698 7.51 -9.17 -33.57
C ASP A 698 8.10 -9.97 -34.74
N PRO A 699 7.34 -10.20 -35.82
CA PRO A 699 7.77 -11.03 -36.93
C PRO A 699 9.10 -10.58 -37.52
N SER A 700 10.13 -11.43 -37.37
CA SER A 700 11.47 -11.19 -37.92
C SER A 700 12.17 -9.91 -37.42
N GLY A 701 11.70 -9.31 -36.33
CA GLY A 701 12.25 -8.06 -35.79
C GLY A 701 12.10 -6.87 -36.76
N VAL A 702 10.95 -6.76 -37.42
CA VAL A 702 10.69 -5.75 -38.45
C VAL A 702 10.45 -4.36 -37.87
N THR A 703 9.88 -4.27 -36.65
CA THR A 703 9.64 -3.02 -35.90
C THR A 703 9.07 -1.88 -36.75
N THR A 704 8.27 -2.22 -37.77
CA THR A 704 7.63 -1.24 -38.64
C THR A 704 6.21 -1.06 -38.12
N GLU A 705 5.80 0.17 -37.88
CA GLU A 705 4.42 0.50 -37.49
C GLU A 705 3.42 -0.20 -38.42
N GLY A 706 2.41 -0.83 -37.83
CA GLY A 706 1.40 -1.64 -38.50
C GLY A 706 1.77 -3.11 -38.68
N THR A 707 2.93 -3.55 -38.18
CA THR A 707 3.31 -4.97 -38.24
C THR A 707 2.44 -5.77 -37.29
N GLN A 708 1.57 -6.64 -37.85
CA GLN A 708 0.75 -7.54 -37.05
C GLN A 708 1.60 -8.59 -36.32
N LEU A 709 1.46 -8.61 -34.99
CA LEU A 709 2.13 -9.54 -34.10
C LEU A 709 1.71 -10.98 -34.35
N GLN A 710 2.57 -11.90 -33.91
CA GLN A 710 2.37 -13.32 -34.07
C GLN A 710 2.84 -14.07 -32.82
N ILE A 711 2.62 -15.38 -32.79
CA ILE A 711 3.33 -16.28 -31.88
C ILE A 711 4.52 -16.94 -32.57
N TYR A 712 5.60 -17.12 -31.81
CA TYR A 712 6.77 -17.88 -32.24
C TYR A 712 7.40 -18.64 -31.08
N ASP A 713 8.18 -19.68 -31.36
CA ASP A 713 8.91 -20.42 -30.35
C ASP A 713 9.70 -19.45 -29.44
N CYS A 714 9.52 -19.59 -28.13
CA CYS A 714 10.16 -18.73 -27.14
C CYS A 714 11.69 -18.89 -27.25
N ASN A 715 12.38 -17.82 -27.64
CA ASN A 715 13.80 -17.88 -28.00
C ASN A 715 14.67 -16.87 -27.22
N GLY A 716 14.07 -16.08 -26.33
CA GLY A 716 14.77 -15.10 -25.48
C GLY A 716 15.36 -13.91 -26.24
N LEU A 717 15.02 -13.74 -27.52
CA LEU A 717 15.43 -12.58 -28.30
C LEU A 717 14.59 -11.35 -27.91
N TRP A 718 15.16 -10.18 -28.17
CA TRP A 718 14.52 -8.89 -27.87
C TRP A 718 13.16 -8.72 -28.57
N THR A 719 12.92 -9.40 -29.71
CA THR A 719 11.63 -9.38 -30.45
C THR A 719 10.45 -9.97 -29.66
N GLN A 720 10.73 -10.62 -28.53
CA GLN A 720 9.75 -11.25 -27.63
C GLN A 720 9.80 -10.65 -26.22
N GLN A 721 10.48 -9.53 -26.02
CA GLN A 721 10.60 -8.86 -24.73
C GLN A 721 9.60 -7.72 -24.65
N TRP A 722 8.67 -7.80 -23.71
CA TRP A 722 7.60 -6.84 -23.51
C TRP A 722 7.64 -6.33 -22.07
N ALA A 723 7.49 -5.02 -21.89
CA ALA A 723 7.26 -4.43 -20.60
C ALA A 723 5.75 -4.28 -20.40
N MET A 724 5.24 -4.96 -19.38
CA MET A 724 3.84 -4.90 -18.98
C MET A 724 3.50 -3.54 -18.35
N PRO A 725 2.21 -3.16 -18.27
CA PRO A 725 1.79 -1.97 -17.55
C PRO A 725 2.39 -1.94 -16.13
N SER A 726 3.19 -0.91 -15.85
CA SER A 726 3.92 -0.71 -14.59
C SER A 726 3.24 0.31 -13.73
#